data_AF-A0A945DSG6-F1
#
_entry.id   AF-A0A945DSG6-F1
#
_cell.length_a   1.000
_cell.length_b   1.000
_cell.length_c   1.000
_cell.angle_alpha   90.00
_cell.angle_beta   90.00
_cell.angle_gamma   90.00
#
_symmetry.space_group_name_H-M   'P 1'
#
loop_
_entity.id
_entity.type
_entity.pdbx_description
1 polymer ?
#
loop_
_entity_poly.entity_id
_entity_poly.type
_entity_poly.pdbx_seq_one_letter_code
_entity_poly.pdbx_strand_id
1 'polypeptide(L)'
;MVPREKTPATPNKSTDNKAFSGRGQKVKLLGFAVVIILVAAVVLAVFKGEGPSTPENTVGTKKKTPVPVNKTAHWQPEEQSKAFAQYAGSKSCRECHQASYDLWLGSDHQLAERLPDPKMDQEAFDPPREFKHPSLTSDITSKEDRFLIATLGLSGKKETFEVERVIGETPIRQYLVKLPRGRLQAVDLSHDPHNNEWFNVFGDEDRQAGEWGHWTGRGMNWNTQCASCHNTRLRKNYDEATDSYDTAMAEMSVSCEACHGPMKAHVDWRKEFAGTSEKDPTLRKFDNTQWLAACGKCHSRRTELTGDFKPGDRYLDHFSHVIPDESGIYYADGQVREENYVLTSFLSSKMHHAGVRCMDCHEPHSAKILQPGNALCMRCHTGTYPNSPKIDPPTHTHHKLNGEGGQCVNCHMPQTTYMQRDPRRDHGFTIPDPLLTKEHGIPNACNRCHTDKDTDWAIAAVDKWYGPRMDRPTRKRAQWIAKARVGAPGSQENLLQLLREEKTPFWKAVATELLYPWTNDPEVTNQLLGNLSHTNALLRGTTARALDPIARRGDTRIDAALGKLLDDPVRKVRVDAAWTLRDRVSPQSKAGEDLLRALTYNVDMPTGALQKGVYHLDRKEPEKAEHYFRLAIKLDNYSAPLRHEFAIALSMMGRPNEAIDALNDAIRLDPNEAEYHYKLALAWNETGQTDKTAPSLVKAVQLNPRHSRAWYNLGLARNQAGQPEAAIAALLKAESVEQNDPSIPYARATILANLRRIPEAIEAAQRALQIQPGYGAALQFLQQFGL
;
A
#
# COMPACT_ATOMS: atom_id res chain seq x y z
N MET A 1 -44.80 -7.28 5.99
CA MET A 1 -44.92 -6.59 7.29
C MET A 1 -45.28 -7.61 8.36
N VAL A 2 -44.34 -7.94 9.25
CA VAL A 2 -44.53 -8.44 10.64
C VAL A 2 -43.27 -7.96 11.40
N PRO A 3 -43.33 -7.54 12.68
CA PRO A 3 -42.19 -6.88 13.32
C PRO A 3 -41.05 -7.83 13.69
N ARG A 4 -39.82 -7.28 13.77
CA ARG A 4 -38.71 -7.88 14.52
C ARG A 4 -38.62 -7.19 15.88
N GLU A 5 -38.68 -7.95 16.97
CA GLU A 5 -38.21 -7.46 18.26
C GLU A 5 -36.67 -7.39 18.24
N LYS A 6 -36.10 -6.31 18.78
CA LYS A 6 -34.65 -6.16 18.98
C LYS A 6 -34.34 -6.29 20.48
N THR A 7 -33.50 -7.25 20.85
CA THR A 7 -32.73 -7.20 22.10
C THR A 7 -31.24 -7.07 21.74
N PRO A 8 -30.50 -6.08 22.28
CA PRO A 8 -29.09 -5.91 21.97
C PRO A 8 -28.25 -6.92 22.77
N ALA A 9 -27.61 -7.85 22.08
CA ALA A 9 -26.63 -8.73 22.68
C ALA A 9 -25.29 -7.97 22.86
N THR A 10 -24.83 -7.84 24.10
CA THR A 10 -23.51 -7.27 24.41
C THR A 10 -22.38 -8.15 23.85
N PRO A 11 -21.34 -7.60 23.22
CA PRO A 11 -20.19 -8.39 22.77
C PRO A 11 -19.45 -8.96 23.99
N ASN A 12 -19.47 -10.28 24.14
CA ASN A 12 -18.78 -10.96 25.23
C ASN A 12 -17.29 -11.17 24.87
N LYS A 13 -16.42 -11.10 25.88
CA LYS A 13 -14.97 -11.02 25.68
C LYS A 13 -14.39 -12.32 25.12
N SER A 14 -13.59 -12.22 24.05
CA SER A 14 -12.77 -13.32 23.55
C SER A 14 -11.72 -13.74 24.58
N THR A 15 -11.59 -15.05 24.81
CA THR A 15 -10.65 -15.60 25.80
C THR A 15 -9.21 -15.68 25.31
N ASP A 16 -8.30 -15.14 26.11
CA ASP A 16 -6.89 -15.52 26.27
C ASP A 16 -6.18 -16.23 25.11
N ASN A 17 -5.39 -15.47 24.34
CA ASN A 17 -4.16 -15.99 23.74
C ASN A 17 -2.97 -15.33 24.47
N LYS A 18 -2.34 -16.04 25.41
CA LYS A 18 -1.39 -15.48 26.37
C LYS A 18 0.03 -15.34 25.80
N ALA A 19 0.38 -14.13 25.38
CA ALA A 19 1.79 -13.71 25.31
C ALA A 19 2.36 -13.56 26.74
N PHE A 20 3.60 -14.02 26.97
CA PHE A 20 4.26 -13.92 28.27
C PHE A 20 4.66 -12.46 28.58
N SER A 21 4.12 -11.89 29.66
CA SER A 21 4.58 -10.62 30.23
C SER A 21 5.23 -10.86 31.61
N GLY A 22 6.50 -10.45 31.74
CA GLY A 22 7.23 -10.53 33.01
C GLY A 22 6.73 -9.50 34.03
N ARG A 23 6.44 -9.93 35.26
CA ARG A 23 6.04 -9.03 36.35
C ARG A 23 7.22 -8.20 36.86
N GLY A 24 7.17 -6.88 36.69
CA GLY A 24 7.88 -5.92 37.56
C GLY A 24 7.00 -5.51 38.74
N GLN A 25 7.53 -5.54 39.97
CA GLN A 25 6.79 -5.12 41.17
C GLN A 25 6.73 -3.60 41.30
N LYS A 26 5.56 -3.05 41.66
CA LYS A 26 5.42 -1.65 42.08
C LYS A 26 5.84 -1.50 43.54
N VAL A 27 6.90 -0.76 43.82
CA VAL A 27 7.20 -0.23 45.15
C VAL A 27 6.52 1.13 45.30
N LYS A 28 5.79 1.34 46.39
CA LYS A 28 5.31 2.67 46.80
C LYS A 28 6.33 3.32 47.72
N LEU A 29 6.49 4.63 47.62
CA LEU A 29 6.84 5.47 48.77
C LEU A 29 6.03 6.77 48.71
N LEU A 30 5.59 7.27 49.85
CA LEU A 30 5.00 8.61 49.97
C LEU A 30 6.12 9.65 50.09
N GLY A 31 5.88 10.86 49.60
CA GLY A 31 6.78 11.99 49.78
C GLY A 31 6.48 12.81 51.04
N PHE A 32 7.34 13.78 51.31
CA PHE A 32 7.08 14.93 52.19
C PHE A 32 7.69 16.19 51.56
N ALA A 33 7.22 17.37 51.98
CA ALA A 33 7.56 18.68 51.38
C ALA A 33 8.26 19.62 52.39
N VAL A 34 8.26 20.94 52.10
CA VAL A 34 9.01 22.07 52.73
C VAL A 34 10.41 22.24 52.10
N VAL A 35 10.77 23.25 51.26
CA VAL A 35 10.37 24.66 50.96
C VAL A 35 11.17 25.71 51.77
N ILE A 36 11.36 26.93 51.18
CA ILE A 36 12.03 28.17 51.71
C ILE A 36 13.57 28.21 51.50
N ILE A 37 14.30 29.30 51.14
CA ILE A 37 14.14 30.55 50.33
C ILE A 37 15.62 31.13 50.15
N LEU A 38 16.07 32.22 49.50
CA LEU A 38 15.58 33.60 49.21
C LEU A 38 15.65 33.99 47.69
N VAL A 39 16.06 35.21 47.29
CA VAL A 39 15.49 35.88 46.09
C VAL A 39 16.35 37.01 45.42
N ALA A 40 16.16 37.18 44.09
CA ALA A 40 16.35 38.36 43.20
C ALA A 40 17.69 39.11 42.93
N ALA A 41 17.95 39.32 41.63
CA ALA A 41 18.30 40.60 40.96
C ALA A 41 17.86 40.46 39.47
N VAL A 42 16.85 41.16 38.93
CA VAL A 42 16.75 42.60 38.59
C VAL A 42 17.81 43.08 37.59
N VAL A 43 17.42 43.20 36.32
CA VAL A 43 17.56 44.39 35.45
C VAL A 43 16.48 44.30 34.35
N LEU A 44 15.76 45.39 34.08
CA LEU A 44 14.98 45.57 32.83
C LEU A 44 15.86 46.26 31.78
N ALA A 45 15.73 45.89 30.49
CA ALA A 45 15.29 46.80 29.41
C ALA A 45 15.71 46.35 27.98
N VAL A 46 15.13 47.07 27.01
CA VAL A 46 15.51 47.27 25.59
C VAL A 46 15.15 46.17 24.56
N PHE A 47 14.64 46.65 23.40
CA PHE A 47 14.27 45.96 22.16
C PHE A 47 13.14 44.89 22.27
N LYS A 48 11.87 45.24 22.02
CA LYS A 48 11.22 45.54 20.72
C LYS A 48 11.41 44.44 19.66
N GLY A 49 10.36 43.63 19.50
CA GLY A 49 10.01 42.85 18.31
C GLY A 49 8.48 42.87 18.16
N GLU A 50 7.96 42.74 16.94
CA GLU A 50 6.54 43.01 16.65
C GLU A 50 5.62 41.85 17.02
N GLY A 51 4.41 42.17 17.52
CA GLY A 51 3.41 41.17 17.92
C GLY A 51 2.58 40.67 16.73
N PRO A 52 2.07 39.41 16.74
CA PRO A 52 1.27 38.87 15.65
C PRO A 52 -0.09 39.56 15.56
N SER A 53 -0.37 40.22 14.44
CA SER A 53 -1.65 40.88 14.17
C SER A 53 -2.77 39.86 13.89
N THR A 54 -3.82 39.88 14.69
CA THR A 54 -5.08 39.19 14.42
C THR A 54 -5.76 39.76 13.16
N PRO A 55 -6.19 38.93 12.18
CA PRO A 55 -6.97 39.40 11.05
C PRO A 55 -8.45 39.56 11.41
N GLU A 56 -8.99 40.78 11.33
CA GLU A 56 -10.43 41.01 11.44
C GLU A 56 -11.18 40.59 10.16
N ASN A 57 -12.32 39.92 10.33
CA ASN A 57 -13.20 39.54 9.23
C ASN A 57 -14.08 40.72 8.79
N THR A 58 -13.66 41.45 7.77
CA THR A 58 -14.50 42.43 7.07
C THR A 58 -14.88 41.92 5.66
N VAL A 59 -16.18 41.78 5.42
CA VAL A 59 -16.72 41.37 4.11
C VAL A 59 -16.55 42.51 3.11
N GLY A 60 -15.71 42.32 2.09
CA GLY A 60 -15.44 43.32 1.06
C GLY A 60 -15.27 42.69 -0.33
N THR A 61 -16.04 43.18 -1.31
CA THR A 61 -16.11 42.67 -2.69
C THR A 61 -14.83 42.99 -3.49
N LYS A 62 -13.80 42.16 -3.35
CA LYS A 62 -12.55 42.30 -4.10
C LYS A 62 -12.67 41.71 -5.52
N LYS A 63 -12.29 42.52 -6.52
CA LYS A 63 -12.00 42.05 -7.89
C LYS A 63 -10.94 40.93 -7.83
N LYS A 64 -11.03 39.94 -8.71
CA LYS A 64 -10.01 38.87 -8.81
C LYS A 64 -8.65 39.47 -9.18
N THR A 65 -7.73 39.51 -8.22
CA THR A 65 -6.30 39.73 -8.50
C THR A 65 -5.79 38.59 -9.39
N PRO A 66 -4.95 38.84 -10.41
CA PRO A 66 -4.31 37.77 -11.16
C PRO A 66 -3.49 36.88 -10.22
N VAL A 67 -3.72 35.56 -10.28
CA VAL A 67 -2.88 34.59 -9.56
C VAL A 67 -1.50 34.58 -10.22
N PRO A 68 -0.38 34.65 -9.47
CA PRO A 68 0.95 34.52 -10.04
C PRO A 68 1.08 33.21 -10.80
N VAL A 69 1.60 33.26 -12.04
CA VAL A 69 1.79 32.06 -12.87
C VAL A 69 2.82 31.15 -12.20
N ASN A 70 2.37 30.05 -11.59
CA ASN A 70 3.25 29.17 -10.85
C ASN A 70 4.09 28.30 -11.80
N LYS A 71 5.35 28.68 -11.98
CA LYS A 71 6.30 28.03 -12.90
C LYS A 71 6.74 26.63 -12.46
N THR A 72 6.48 26.23 -11.21
CA THR A 72 6.75 24.86 -10.70
C THR A 72 5.54 23.94 -10.76
N ALA A 73 4.35 24.43 -11.14
CA ALA A 73 3.15 23.61 -11.22
C ALA A 73 3.25 22.57 -12.36
N HIS A 74 2.99 21.29 -12.03
CA HIS A 74 2.97 20.13 -12.94
C HIS A 74 2.03 20.28 -14.15
N TRP A 75 1.11 21.23 -14.10
CA TRP A 75 0.23 21.64 -15.19
C TRP A 75 0.15 23.16 -15.23
N GLN A 76 0.28 23.76 -16.42
CA GLN A 76 0.13 25.21 -16.55
C GLN A 76 -1.36 25.60 -16.66
N PRO A 77 -1.79 26.77 -16.13
CA PRO A 77 -3.22 27.15 -16.07
C PRO A 77 -3.94 27.15 -17.43
N GLU A 78 -3.25 27.55 -18.50
CA GLU A 78 -3.79 27.49 -19.86
C GLU A 78 -4.02 26.04 -20.33
N GLU A 79 -3.09 25.12 -20.07
CA GLU A 79 -3.23 23.71 -20.44
C GLU A 79 -4.38 23.07 -19.67
N GLN A 80 -4.56 23.46 -18.41
CA GLN A 80 -5.70 23.03 -17.59
C GLN A 80 -7.01 23.55 -18.17
N SER A 81 -7.11 24.84 -18.51
CA SER A 81 -8.31 25.40 -19.15
C SER A 81 -8.59 24.73 -20.50
N LYS A 82 -7.57 24.49 -21.34
CA LYS A 82 -7.68 23.81 -22.63
C LYS A 82 -8.10 22.34 -22.47
N ALA A 83 -7.63 21.65 -21.43
CA ALA A 83 -7.99 20.26 -21.14
C ALA A 83 -9.38 20.11 -20.52
N PHE A 84 -9.83 21.06 -19.70
CA PHE A 84 -11.16 21.04 -19.09
C PHE A 84 -12.24 21.50 -20.07
N ALA A 85 -11.93 22.40 -21.00
CA ALA A 85 -12.83 22.83 -22.07
C ALA A 85 -13.23 21.72 -23.07
N GLN A 86 -12.65 20.52 -22.98
CA GLN A 86 -13.04 19.34 -23.77
C GLN A 86 -14.19 18.54 -23.12
N TYR A 87 -14.57 18.90 -21.89
CA TYR A 87 -15.62 18.25 -21.10
C TYR A 87 -16.91 19.08 -21.18
N ALA A 88 -18.05 18.39 -21.29
CA ALA A 88 -19.38 19.00 -21.41
C ALA A 88 -20.15 19.06 -20.08
N GLY A 89 -19.80 18.18 -19.14
CA GLY A 89 -20.46 17.97 -17.86
C GLY A 89 -21.74 17.13 -17.96
N SER A 90 -22.01 16.25 -16.97
CA SER A 90 -23.10 15.26 -17.00
C SER A 90 -24.47 15.82 -17.43
N LYS A 91 -24.75 17.08 -17.08
CA LYS A 91 -26.02 17.76 -17.39
C LYS A 91 -26.32 17.81 -18.90
N SER A 92 -25.31 17.88 -19.78
CA SER A 92 -25.54 17.86 -21.23
C SER A 92 -25.90 16.48 -21.77
N CYS A 93 -25.58 15.41 -21.06
CA CYS A 93 -25.90 14.03 -21.48
C CYS A 93 -27.40 13.72 -21.32
N ARG A 94 -28.08 14.41 -20.38
CA ARG A 94 -29.48 14.13 -20.00
C ARG A 94 -30.45 14.16 -21.18
N GLU A 95 -30.32 15.14 -22.08
CA GLU A 95 -31.27 15.37 -23.17
C GLU A 95 -31.37 14.18 -24.14
N CYS A 96 -30.25 13.51 -24.42
CA CYS A 96 -30.21 12.32 -25.29
C CYS A 96 -30.18 10.99 -24.53
N HIS A 97 -29.77 10.99 -23.26
CA HIS A 97 -29.53 9.79 -22.45
C HIS A 97 -30.26 9.80 -21.11
N GLN A 98 -31.49 10.33 -21.09
CA GLN A 98 -32.33 10.51 -19.89
C GLN A 98 -32.35 9.28 -18.96
N ALA A 99 -32.56 8.07 -19.50
CA ALA A 99 -32.59 6.84 -18.70
C ALA A 99 -31.24 6.50 -18.00
N SER A 100 -30.10 6.70 -18.69
CA SER A 100 -28.76 6.56 -18.09
C SER A 100 -28.49 7.66 -17.05
N TYR A 101 -28.97 8.88 -17.31
CA TYR A 101 -28.82 10.01 -16.41
C TYR A 101 -29.63 9.81 -15.11
N ASP A 102 -30.85 9.29 -15.19
CA ASP A 102 -31.70 9.00 -14.02
C ASP A 102 -31.22 7.80 -13.20
N LEU A 103 -30.45 6.88 -13.80
CA LEU A 103 -29.75 5.82 -13.07
C LEU A 103 -28.49 6.32 -12.36
N TRP A 104 -27.84 7.36 -12.90
CA TRP A 104 -26.65 7.99 -12.32
C TRP A 104 -26.99 9.00 -11.22
N LEU A 105 -28.03 9.81 -11.40
CA LEU A 105 -28.45 10.82 -10.43
C LEU A 105 -28.82 10.16 -9.09
N GLY A 106 -28.18 10.58 -8.00
CA GLY A 106 -28.35 9.97 -6.68
C GLY A 106 -27.64 8.61 -6.48
N SER A 107 -26.77 8.18 -7.40
CA SER A 107 -25.87 7.04 -7.18
C SER A 107 -24.64 7.44 -6.35
N ASP A 108 -23.96 6.47 -5.73
CA ASP A 108 -22.70 6.70 -5.02
C ASP A 108 -21.57 7.20 -5.95
N HIS A 109 -21.66 6.96 -7.27
CA HIS A 109 -20.79 7.61 -8.26
C HIS A 109 -21.07 9.11 -8.36
N GLN A 110 -22.34 9.49 -8.50
CA GLN A 110 -22.74 10.89 -8.59
C GLN A 110 -22.41 11.66 -7.30
N LEU A 111 -22.59 11.01 -6.15
CA LEU A 111 -22.42 11.57 -4.81
C LEU A 111 -21.01 11.33 -4.21
N ALA A 112 -20.07 10.76 -4.98
CA ALA A 112 -18.71 10.44 -4.51
C ALA A 112 -17.98 11.63 -3.88
N GLU A 113 -18.21 12.83 -4.40
CA GLU A 113 -17.87 14.09 -3.76
C GLU A 113 -18.94 15.13 -4.06
N ARG A 114 -19.33 15.92 -3.05
CA ARG A 114 -20.32 16.99 -3.17
C ARG A 114 -20.04 18.13 -2.20
N LEU A 115 -20.65 19.28 -2.44
CA LEU A 115 -20.82 20.29 -1.39
C LEU A 115 -21.79 19.76 -0.31
N PRO A 116 -21.75 20.29 0.91
CA PRO A 116 -22.76 19.96 1.93
C PRO A 116 -24.16 20.40 1.48
N ASP A 117 -25.18 19.62 1.82
CA ASP A 117 -26.59 19.92 1.53
C ASP A 117 -27.41 19.76 2.83
N PRO A 118 -28.07 20.81 3.34
CA PRO A 118 -28.95 20.72 4.51
C PRO A 118 -30.03 19.64 4.43
N LYS A 119 -30.46 19.23 3.22
CA LYS A 119 -31.42 18.13 3.03
C LYS A 119 -30.82 16.74 3.25
N MET A 120 -29.49 16.63 3.18
CA MET A 120 -28.76 15.37 3.33
C MET A 120 -28.04 15.29 4.68
N ASP A 121 -27.41 16.39 5.10
CA ASP A 121 -26.41 16.38 6.17
C ASP A 121 -26.94 16.91 7.52
N GLN A 122 -28.02 17.72 7.57
CA GLN A 122 -28.51 18.36 8.81
C GLN A 122 -28.75 17.34 9.94
N GLU A 123 -29.34 16.18 9.64
CA GLU A 123 -29.66 15.14 10.63
C GLU A 123 -28.42 14.56 11.34
N ALA A 124 -27.22 14.73 10.77
CA ALA A 124 -25.96 14.34 11.40
C ALA A 124 -25.48 15.38 12.44
N PHE A 125 -25.75 16.67 12.20
CA PHE A 125 -25.22 17.80 12.97
C PHE A 125 -26.24 18.44 13.93
N ASP A 126 -27.51 18.07 13.83
CA ASP A 126 -28.64 18.59 14.58
C ASP A 126 -29.53 17.43 15.07
N PRO A 127 -29.81 17.28 16.38
CA PRO A 127 -29.32 18.11 17.49
C PRO A 127 -27.79 17.99 17.67
N PRO A 128 -27.14 19.01 18.28
CA PRO A 128 -25.73 18.99 18.67
C PRO A 128 -25.30 17.70 19.39
N ARG A 129 -24.11 17.19 19.06
CA ARG A 129 -23.57 15.93 19.61
C ARG A 129 -22.15 16.09 20.11
N GLU A 130 -21.81 15.35 21.17
CA GLU A 130 -20.46 15.21 21.72
C GLU A 130 -19.97 13.79 21.41
N PHE A 131 -18.89 13.66 20.64
CA PHE A 131 -18.25 12.37 20.33
C PHE A 131 -17.01 12.16 21.20
N LYS A 132 -16.89 10.99 21.83
CA LYS A 132 -15.79 10.64 22.73
C LYS A 132 -14.94 9.52 22.18
N HIS A 133 -13.64 9.72 22.27
CA HIS A 133 -12.58 8.83 21.82
C HIS A 133 -11.43 8.89 22.86
N PRO A 134 -10.55 7.89 23.01
CA PRO A 134 -9.66 7.78 24.18
C PRO A 134 -8.86 9.03 24.59
N SER A 135 -8.29 9.80 23.64
CA SER A 135 -7.62 11.08 23.93
C SER A 135 -8.43 12.34 23.54
N LEU A 136 -9.56 12.18 22.85
CA LEU A 136 -10.25 13.24 22.10
C LEU A 136 -11.74 13.33 22.46
N THR A 137 -12.24 14.55 22.65
CA THR A 137 -13.68 14.83 22.70
C THR A 137 -14.01 15.90 21.67
N SER A 138 -14.83 15.54 20.68
CA SER A 138 -15.19 16.39 19.55
C SER A 138 -16.65 16.84 19.62
N ASP A 139 -16.93 18.09 19.26
CA ASP A 139 -18.30 18.61 19.19
C ASP A 139 -18.75 18.65 17.73
N ILE A 140 -19.96 18.18 17.47
CA ILE A 140 -20.60 18.13 16.16
C ILE A 140 -21.82 19.06 16.25
N THR A 141 -21.85 20.11 15.45
CA THR A 141 -22.89 21.15 15.52
C THR A 141 -23.24 21.72 14.15
N SER A 142 -24.45 22.24 13.99
CA SER A 142 -24.83 23.12 12.88
C SER A 142 -25.00 24.56 13.36
N LYS A 143 -24.86 25.52 12.44
CA LYS A 143 -25.33 26.89 12.61
C LYS A 143 -25.86 27.40 11.28
N GLU A 144 -27.19 27.52 11.19
CA GLU A 144 -27.89 27.70 9.90
C GLU A 144 -27.44 26.57 8.93
N ASP A 145 -27.33 26.82 7.63
CA ASP A 145 -26.92 25.83 6.62
C ASP A 145 -25.42 25.44 6.69
N ARG A 146 -24.74 25.63 7.83
CA ARG A 146 -23.28 25.45 7.98
C ARG A 146 -22.96 24.40 9.03
N PHE A 147 -22.15 23.41 8.65
CA PHE A 147 -21.79 22.28 9.50
C PHE A 147 -20.40 22.45 10.10
N LEU A 148 -20.29 22.19 11.41
CA LEU A 148 -19.12 22.51 12.22
C LEU A 148 -18.67 21.29 13.03
N ILE A 149 -17.38 20.97 12.95
CA ILE A 149 -16.72 19.94 13.75
C ILE A 149 -15.64 20.62 14.60
N ALA A 150 -15.80 20.60 15.92
CA ALA A 150 -14.79 21.08 16.86
C ALA A 150 -13.95 19.89 17.35
N THR A 151 -12.69 19.80 16.92
CA THR A 151 -11.79 18.65 17.16
C THR A 151 -10.34 19.12 17.40
N LEU A 152 -9.42 18.22 17.73
CA LEU A 152 -8.00 18.53 17.96
C LEU A 152 -7.34 19.01 16.66
N GLY A 153 -7.03 20.31 16.62
CA GLY A 153 -6.47 21.02 15.47
C GLY A 153 -4.94 21.08 15.44
N LEU A 154 -4.40 21.84 14.48
CA LEU A 154 -2.95 21.92 14.23
C LEU A 154 -2.16 22.56 15.38
N SER A 155 -2.79 23.35 16.26
CA SER A 155 -2.13 23.94 17.44
C SER A 155 -2.03 22.99 18.65
N GLY A 156 -2.52 21.75 18.54
CA GLY A 156 -2.63 20.84 19.68
C GLY A 156 -3.75 21.25 20.66
N LYS A 157 -4.76 21.98 20.18
CA LYS A 157 -5.93 22.42 20.95
C LYS A 157 -7.21 22.12 20.17
N LYS A 158 -8.35 22.12 20.86
CA LYS A 158 -9.67 21.99 20.22
C LYS A 158 -9.95 23.26 19.40
N GLU A 159 -10.16 23.08 18.10
CA GLU A 159 -10.41 24.12 17.10
C GLU A 159 -11.70 23.77 16.33
N THR A 160 -12.50 24.77 15.97
CA THR A 160 -13.74 24.58 15.20
C THR A 160 -13.48 24.70 13.71
N PHE A 161 -13.77 23.63 12.97
CA PHE A 161 -13.63 23.56 11.52
C PHE A 161 -14.99 23.53 10.83
N GLU A 162 -15.11 24.28 9.75
CA GLU A 162 -16.30 24.30 8.90
C GLU A 162 -16.14 23.28 7.78
N VAL A 163 -17.18 22.48 7.53
CA VAL A 163 -17.20 21.46 6.49
C VAL A 163 -17.25 22.14 5.11
N GLU A 164 -16.22 21.91 4.30
CA GLU A 164 -16.14 22.43 2.92
C GLU A 164 -16.86 21.50 1.93
N ARG A 165 -16.75 20.17 2.11
CA ARG A 165 -17.29 19.14 1.21
C ARG A 165 -17.63 17.86 1.99
N VAL A 166 -18.43 17.01 1.36
CA VAL A 166 -18.69 15.63 1.79
C VAL A 166 -18.15 14.68 0.72
N ILE A 167 -17.51 13.58 1.13
CA ILE A 167 -17.13 12.47 0.25
C ILE A 167 -17.78 11.17 0.71
N GLY A 168 -18.19 10.35 -0.25
CA GLY A 168 -19.04 9.19 -0.01
C GLY A 168 -20.49 9.56 0.32
N GLU A 169 -21.37 8.56 0.26
CA GLU A 169 -22.77 8.70 0.67
C GLU A 169 -23.23 7.48 1.45
N THR A 170 -23.21 6.27 0.87
CA THR A 170 -23.51 5.03 1.61
C THR A 170 -22.34 4.03 1.59
N PRO A 171 -22.05 3.31 2.69
CA PRO A 171 -22.60 3.45 4.04
C PRO A 171 -21.85 4.49 4.91
N ILE A 172 -20.96 5.30 4.33
CA ILE A 172 -20.14 6.29 5.03
C ILE A 172 -20.18 7.63 4.31
N ARG A 173 -20.40 8.70 5.07
CA ARG A 173 -20.06 10.08 4.70
C ARG A 173 -18.85 10.53 5.50
N GLN A 174 -17.78 10.96 4.81
CA GLN A 174 -16.65 11.64 5.45
C GLN A 174 -16.68 13.13 5.10
N TYR A 175 -16.27 13.97 6.05
CA TYR A 175 -16.33 15.42 5.93
C TYR A 175 -14.95 16.00 5.66
N LEU A 176 -14.86 16.92 4.71
CA LEU A 176 -13.60 17.58 4.34
C LEU A 176 -13.51 18.97 4.97
N VAL A 177 -12.36 19.28 5.57
CA VAL A 177 -12.07 20.59 6.18
C VAL A 177 -10.83 21.24 5.55
N LYS A 178 -10.81 22.57 5.48
CA LYS A 178 -9.71 23.37 4.92
C LYS A 178 -8.56 23.53 5.90
N LEU A 179 -7.34 23.24 5.44
CA LEU A 179 -6.08 23.66 6.07
C LEU A 179 -5.31 24.64 5.17
N PRO A 180 -4.36 25.43 5.73
CA PRO A 180 -3.51 26.31 4.95
C PRO A 180 -2.76 25.59 3.80
N ARG A 181 -2.49 26.36 2.74
CA ARG A 181 -1.82 25.93 1.49
C ARG A 181 -2.64 24.99 0.60
N GLY A 182 -3.97 25.20 0.54
CA GLY A 182 -4.87 24.51 -0.39
C GLY A 182 -5.17 23.05 -0.06
N ARG A 183 -4.80 22.61 1.14
CA ARG A 183 -5.00 21.24 1.61
C ARG A 183 -6.42 21.07 2.14
N LEU A 184 -7.12 20.06 1.64
CA LEU A 184 -8.33 19.53 2.26
C LEU A 184 -7.96 18.24 2.99
N GLN A 185 -8.42 18.10 4.23
CA GLN A 185 -8.26 16.88 5.02
C GLN A 185 -9.62 16.22 5.17
N ALA A 186 -9.67 14.90 5.02
CA ALA A 186 -10.79 14.12 5.51
C ALA A 186 -10.68 14.02 7.04
N VAL A 187 -11.75 14.39 7.76
CA VAL A 187 -11.81 14.17 9.20
C VAL A 187 -12.00 12.67 9.46
N ASP A 188 -11.29 12.13 10.44
CA ASP A 188 -11.35 10.74 10.87
C ASP A 188 -12.68 10.39 11.55
N LEU A 189 -13.28 11.37 12.23
CA LEU A 189 -14.68 11.39 12.65
C LEU A 189 -15.62 11.48 11.42
N SER A 190 -16.36 10.41 11.15
CA SER A 190 -17.24 10.23 9.99
C SER A 190 -18.65 9.75 10.41
N HIS A 191 -19.61 9.82 9.49
CA HIS A 191 -21.04 9.56 9.75
C HIS A 191 -21.57 8.35 8.97
N ASP A 192 -22.40 7.55 9.64
CA ASP A 192 -23.19 6.44 9.11
C ASP A 192 -24.64 6.92 8.95
N PRO A 193 -25.11 7.23 7.73
CA PRO A 193 -26.46 7.73 7.50
C PRO A 193 -27.54 6.64 7.52
N HIS A 194 -27.20 5.35 7.70
CA HIS A 194 -28.19 4.29 7.88
C HIS A 194 -28.61 4.14 9.34
N ASN A 195 -27.67 4.34 10.27
CA ASN A 195 -27.94 4.28 11.71
C ASN A 195 -28.02 5.68 12.37
N ASN A 196 -27.68 6.74 11.62
CA ASN A 196 -27.44 8.10 12.10
C ASN A 196 -26.44 8.13 13.27
N GLU A 197 -25.32 7.42 13.09
CA GLU A 197 -24.23 7.29 14.07
C GLU A 197 -22.98 8.05 13.61
N TRP A 198 -22.23 8.59 14.57
CA TRP A 198 -20.88 9.12 14.35
C TRP A 198 -19.85 8.12 14.89
N PHE A 199 -18.75 7.95 14.17
CA PHE A 199 -17.69 7.00 14.51
C PHE A 199 -16.33 7.49 14.02
N ASN A 200 -15.24 7.02 14.63
CA ASN A 200 -13.89 7.19 14.06
C ASN A 200 -13.65 6.06 13.05
N VAL A 201 -13.19 6.38 11.83
CA VAL A 201 -12.92 5.38 10.79
C VAL A 201 -11.85 4.34 11.18
N PHE A 202 -11.00 4.64 12.17
CA PHE A 202 -10.01 3.72 12.72
C PHE A 202 -10.47 3.04 14.02
N GLY A 203 -11.75 3.18 14.38
CA GLY A 203 -12.33 2.56 15.58
C GLY A 203 -11.71 3.13 16.86
N ASP A 204 -11.25 2.25 17.75
CA ASP A 204 -10.66 2.62 19.04
C ASP A 204 -9.16 2.97 18.95
N GLU A 205 -8.56 3.05 17.75
CA GLU A 205 -7.16 3.43 17.56
C GLU A 205 -6.90 4.92 17.91
N ASP A 206 -6.23 5.17 19.04
CA ASP A 206 -5.91 6.50 19.57
C ASP A 206 -4.74 7.18 18.82
N ARG A 207 -4.96 7.54 17.56
CA ARG A 207 -3.95 8.13 16.66
C ARG A 207 -3.66 9.59 16.98
N GLN A 208 -2.38 9.94 17.06
CA GLN A 208 -1.91 11.24 17.55
C GLN A 208 -1.73 12.29 16.44
N ALA A 209 -1.81 13.56 16.82
CA ALA A 209 -1.75 14.68 15.87
C ALA A 209 -0.44 14.71 15.06
N GLY A 210 -0.55 14.50 13.75
CA GLY A 210 0.59 14.48 12.81
C GLY A 210 1.10 13.08 12.45
N GLU A 211 0.59 12.02 13.08
CA GLU A 211 0.76 10.65 12.58
C GLU A 211 0.11 10.48 11.21
N TRP A 212 0.65 9.58 10.37
CA TRP A 212 0.19 9.36 9.00
C TRP A 212 -1.33 9.32 8.85
N GLY A 213 -2.00 8.54 9.71
CA GLY A 213 -3.44 8.29 9.68
C GLY A 213 -4.28 9.05 10.70
N HIS A 214 -3.77 10.08 11.36
CA HIS A 214 -4.63 11.07 12.05
C HIS A 214 -5.11 12.12 11.03
N TRP A 215 -6.25 12.77 11.27
CA TRP A 215 -6.84 13.69 10.27
C TRP A 215 -5.96 14.90 9.92
N THR A 216 -5.04 15.32 10.80
CA THR A 216 -4.03 16.37 10.52
C THR A 216 -2.79 15.86 9.76
N GLY A 217 -2.64 14.54 9.57
CA GLY A 217 -1.54 13.87 8.89
C GLY A 217 -1.66 13.83 7.37
N ARG A 218 -0.61 13.34 6.68
CA ARG A 218 -0.55 13.30 5.21
C ARG A 218 -1.34 12.14 4.59
N GLY A 219 -1.64 11.09 5.36
CA GLY A 219 -2.49 9.96 4.96
C GLY A 219 -3.98 10.26 4.94
N MET A 220 -4.41 11.40 5.49
CA MET A 220 -5.80 11.87 5.45
C MET A 220 -6.00 13.08 4.50
N ASN A 221 -4.99 13.40 3.68
CA ASN A 221 -5.06 14.52 2.74
C ASN A 221 -5.85 14.16 1.48
N TRP A 222 -7.04 14.75 1.32
CA TRP A 222 -7.93 14.51 0.18
C TRP A 222 -7.25 14.74 -1.17
N ASN A 223 -6.44 15.81 -1.31
CA ASN A 223 -5.82 16.21 -2.58
C ASN A 223 -4.98 15.10 -3.20
N THR A 224 -4.31 14.31 -2.35
CA THR A 224 -3.42 13.21 -2.77
C THR A 224 -4.11 11.84 -2.70
N GLN A 225 -4.91 11.56 -1.66
CA GLN A 225 -5.43 10.21 -1.40
C GLN A 225 -6.77 9.92 -2.10
N CYS A 226 -7.69 10.90 -2.17
CA CYS A 226 -9.09 10.68 -2.55
C CYS A 226 -9.46 11.33 -3.89
N ALA A 227 -8.96 12.55 -4.12
CA ALA A 227 -9.46 13.48 -5.13
C ALA A 227 -9.49 12.88 -6.55
N SER A 228 -8.46 12.12 -6.93
CA SER A 228 -8.30 11.52 -8.25
C SER A 228 -9.36 10.44 -8.55
N CYS A 229 -9.93 9.81 -7.53
CA CYS A 229 -10.92 8.75 -7.66
C CYS A 229 -12.36 9.28 -7.57
N HIS A 230 -12.59 10.37 -6.84
CA HIS A 230 -13.93 10.94 -6.58
C HIS A 230 -14.36 12.01 -7.60
N ASN A 231 -13.45 12.48 -8.47
CA ASN A 231 -13.69 13.62 -9.37
C ASN A 231 -13.36 13.36 -10.85
N THR A 232 -14.00 14.15 -11.70
CA THR A 232 -13.85 14.07 -13.16
C THR A 232 -12.72 14.97 -13.65
N ARG A 233 -11.78 14.37 -14.39
CA ARG A 233 -10.63 15.07 -14.97
C ARG A 233 -9.83 15.90 -13.95
N LEU A 234 -9.68 15.38 -12.72
CA LEU A 234 -8.91 16.07 -11.68
C LEU A 234 -7.45 16.29 -12.09
N ARG A 235 -6.90 17.43 -11.68
CA ARG A 235 -5.48 17.79 -11.68
C ARG A 235 -5.09 18.20 -10.28
N LYS A 236 -4.19 17.41 -9.65
CA LYS A 236 -3.76 17.59 -8.25
C LYS A 236 -3.07 18.92 -7.98
N ASN A 237 -2.25 19.38 -8.94
CA ASN A 237 -1.51 20.64 -8.91
C ASN A 237 -0.77 20.88 -7.58
N TYR A 238 -0.01 19.87 -7.14
CA TYR A 238 0.93 20.03 -6.05
C TYR A 238 2.14 20.85 -6.51
N ASP A 239 2.58 21.78 -5.65
CA ASP A 239 3.81 22.55 -5.81
C ASP A 239 4.80 22.18 -4.69
N GLU A 240 5.90 21.55 -5.09
CA GLU A 240 6.95 21.02 -4.21
C GLU A 240 7.69 22.14 -3.46
N ALA A 241 7.87 23.31 -4.07
CA ALA A 241 8.64 24.41 -3.49
C ALA A 241 7.90 25.09 -2.34
N THR A 242 6.56 25.06 -2.34
CA THR A 242 5.71 25.65 -1.31
C THR A 242 5.01 24.62 -0.42
N ASP A 243 5.03 23.33 -0.80
CA ASP A 243 4.22 22.24 -0.22
C ASP A 243 2.74 22.68 -0.12
N SER A 244 2.20 23.06 -1.29
CA SER A 244 0.85 23.56 -1.49
C SER A 244 0.12 22.87 -2.65
N TYR A 245 -1.19 23.07 -2.74
CA TYR A 245 -2.05 22.46 -3.76
C TYR A 245 -3.00 23.50 -4.38
N ASP A 246 -3.11 23.51 -5.71
CA ASP A 246 -4.14 24.24 -6.47
C ASP A 246 -5.08 23.25 -7.19
N THR A 247 -5.61 22.29 -6.44
CA THR A 247 -6.32 21.13 -6.99
C THR A 247 -7.64 21.52 -7.65
N ALA A 248 -7.81 21.13 -8.92
CA ALA A 248 -8.97 21.47 -9.74
C ALA A 248 -9.49 20.26 -10.54
N MET A 249 -10.76 20.31 -10.97
CA MET A 249 -11.43 19.28 -11.79
C MET A 249 -12.37 19.92 -12.81
N ALA A 250 -12.80 19.15 -13.81
CA ALA A 250 -13.85 19.58 -14.75
C ALA A 250 -15.25 19.45 -14.13
N GLU A 251 -15.51 18.40 -13.34
CA GLU A 251 -16.76 18.20 -12.61
C GLU A 251 -16.48 17.55 -11.24
N MET A 252 -17.09 18.10 -10.18
CA MET A 252 -17.07 17.56 -8.81
C MET A 252 -18.07 16.41 -8.70
N SER A 253 -17.67 15.23 -9.18
CA SER A 253 -18.41 13.97 -9.17
C SER A 253 -17.60 12.89 -9.91
N VAL A 254 -17.92 11.59 -9.72
CA VAL A 254 -17.67 10.57 -10.76
C VAL A 254 -18.77 10.70 -11.81
N SER A 255 -18.57 11.66 -12.72
CA SER A 255 -19.52 12.06 -13.76
C SER A 255 -19.60 11.05 -14.92
N CYS A 256 -20.51 11.27 -15.86
CA CYS A 256 -20.54 10.54 -17.13
C CYS A 256 -19.16 10.53 -17.83
N GLU A 257 -18.47 11.68 -17.87
CA GLU A 257 -17.19 11.85 -18.56
C GLU A 257 -15.99 11.30 -17.76
N ALA A 258 -16.18 10.86 -16.50
CA ALA A 258 -15.18 10.09 -15.77
C ALA A 258 -14.98 8.69 -16.36
N CYS A 259 -16.03 8.10 -16.94
CA CYS A 259 -16.04 6.78 -17.57
C CYS A 259 -16.04 6.84 -19.11
N HIS A 260 -16.68 7.84 -19.70
CA HIS A 260 -16.75 8.01 -21.17
C HIS A 260 -15.63 8.89 -21.75
N GLY A 261 -14.94 9.69 -20.93
CA GLY A 261 -13.92 10.64 -21.39
C GLY A 261 -14.52 11.96 -21.88
N PRO A 262 -13.72 12.83 -22.51
CA PRO A 262 -14.18 14.14 -22.97
C PRO A 262 -15.22 14.00 -24.11
N MET A 263 -16.43 14.46 -23.87
CA MET A 263 -17.59 14.30 -24.76
C MET A 263 -18.13 15.62 -25.31
N LYS A 264 -17.46 16.77 -25.11
CA LYS A 264 -17.92 18.04 -25.72
C LYS A 264 -18.07 17.96 -27.24
N ALA A 265 -17.10 17.35 -27.93
CA ALA A 265 -17.18 17.20 -29.39
C ALA A 265 -18.43 16.42 -29.84
N HIS A 266 -18.79 15.36 -29.10
CA HIS A 266 -19.99 14.57 -29.32
C HIS A 266 -21.27 15.37 -29.04
N VAL A 267 -21.32 16.10 -27.92
CA VAL A 267 -22.44 16.94 -27.51
C VAL A 267 -22.67 18.10 -28.50
N ASP A 268 -21.62 18.70 -29.02
CA ASP A 268 -21.72 19.76 -30.03
C ASP A 268 -22.17 19.17 -31.38
N TRP A 269 -21.56 18.06 -31.82
CA TRP A 269 -21.92 17.39 -33.08
C TRP A 269 -23.38 16.90 -33.10
N ARG A 270 -23.89 16.33 -31.99
CA ARG A 270 -25.32 15.92 -31.91
C ARG A 270 -26.31 17.08 -31.87
N LYS A 271 -25.87 18.31 -31.57
CA LYS A 271 -26.70 19.53 -31.69
C LYS A 271 -26.71 20.07 -33.12
N GLU A 272 -25.55 20.07 -33.78
CA GLU A 272 -25.44 20.48 -35.19
C GLU A 272 -26.18 19.51 -36.12
N PHE A 273 -26.01 18.21 -35.93
CA PHE A 273 -26.62 17.14 -36.74
C PHE A 273 -27.86 16.54 -36.06
N ALA A 274 -28.63 17.36 -35.33
CA ALA A 274 -29.83 16.93 -34.61
C ALA A 274 -30.89 16.33 -35.56
N GLY A 275 -31.56 15.26 -35.13
CA GLY A 275 -32.54 14.53 -35.95
C GLY A 275 -31.98 13.67 -37.09
N THR A 276 -30.69 13.76 -37.41
CA THR A 276 -30.05 12.93 -38.45
C THR A 276 -29.75 11.51 -37.95
N SER A 277 -29.69 10.57 -38.91
CA SER A 277 -29.16 9.22 -38.76
C SER A 277 -27.66 9.12 -39.08
N GLU A 278 -26.97 10.25 -39.21
CA GLU A 278 -25.54 10.26 -39.50
C GLU A 278 -24.72 9.62 -38.38
N LYS A 279 -23.56 9.07 -38.73
CA LYS A 279 -22.67 8.39 -37.81
C LYS A 279 -21.66 9.38 -37.24
N ASP A 280 -21.82 9.68 -35.95
CA ASP A 280 -20.92 10.54 -35.17
C ASP A 280 -19.43 10.13 -35.36
N PRO A 281 -18.57 11.04 -35.88
CA PRO A 281 -17.15 10.77 -36.10
C PRO A 281 -16.30 11.02 -34.83
N THR A 282 -16.85 11.67 -33.80
CA THR A 282 -16.15 12.08 -32.58
C THR A 282 -16.12 10.97 -31.52
N LEU A 283 -17.08 10.02 -31.57
CA LEU A 283 -17.19 8.93 -30.60
C LEU A 283 -16.05 7.91 -30.70
N ARG A 284 -15.05 8.03 -29.82
CA ARG A 284 -13.99 7.04 -29.59
C ARG A 284 -14.59 5.74 -29.04
N LYS A 285 -14.51 4.65 -29.79
CA LYS A 285 -14.85 3.30 -29.29
C LYS A 285 -13.76 2.78 -28.36
N PHE A 286 -14.16 2.14 -27.26
CA PHE A 286 -13.25 1.48 -26.31
C PHE A 286 -13.34 -0.05 -26.42
N ASP A 287 -12.20 -0.72 -26.32
CA ASP A 287 -12.08 -2.17 -26.15
C ASP A 287 -12.29 -2.62 -24.69
N ASN A 288 -12.33 -3.93 -24.46
CA ASN A 288 -12.58 -4.51 -23.13
C ASN A 288 -11.52 -4.12 -22.08
N THR A 289 -10.25 -3.90 -22.48
CA THR A 289 -9.16 -3.48 -21.60
C THR A 289 -9.22 -1.99 -21.28
N GLN A 290 -9.69 -1.17 -22.22
CA GLN A 290 -9.94 0.26 -22.05
C GLN A 290 -11.14 0.52 -21.13
N TRP A 291 -12.22 -0.26 -21.25
CA TRP A 291 -13.32 -0.25 -20.28
C TRP A 291 -12.89 -0.70 -18.89
N LEU A 292 -12.09 -1.77 -18.79
CA LEU A 292 -11.52 -2.21 -17.51
C LEU A 292 -10.58 -1.16 -16.90
N ALA A 293 -9.86 -0.40 -17.72
CA ALA A 293 -9.02 0.72 -17.27
C ALA A 293 -9.84 1.87 -16.67
N ALA A 294 -11.01 2.19 -17.25
CA ALA A 294 -11.91 3.22 -16.73
C ALA A 294 -12.39 2.88 -15.30
N CYS A 295 -12.88 1.66 -15.07
CA CYS A 295 -13.22 1.19 -13.72
C CYS A 295 -11.99 1.11 -12.81
N GLY A 296 -10.88 0.61 -13.34
CA GLY A 296 -9.63 0.40 -12.61
C GLY A 296 -8.99 1.68 -12.08
N LYS A 297 -9.22 2.82 -12.74
CA LYS A 297 -8.79 4.16 -12.29
C LYS A 297 -9.22 4.44 -10.85
N CYS A 298 -10.39 3.97 -10.41
CA CYS A 298 -10.87 4.18 -9.04
C CYS A 298 -10.81 2.89 -8.21
N HIS A 299 -11.23 1.75 -8.76
CA HIS A 299 -11.40 0.50 -7.99
C HIS A 299 -10.12 -0.34 -7.85
N SER A 300 -8.95 0.27 -7.63
CA SER A 300 -7.69 -0.44 -7.44
C SER A 300 -6.70 0.29 -6.52
N ARG A 301 -5.91 -0.46 -5.74
CA ARG A 301 -4.74 0.09 -5.03
C ARG A 301 -3.59 0.20 -6.04
N ARG A 302 -3.06 1.42 -6.20
CA ARG A 302 -2.16 1.78 -7.31
C ARG A 302 -1.34 3.05 -7.04
N THR A 303 -0.23 3.21 -7.75
CA THR A 303 0.50 4.49 -7.85
C THR A 303 0.16 5.19 -9.16
N GLU A 304 0.06 6.52 -9.17
CA GLU A 304 -0.12 7.30 -10.40
C GLU A 304 1.24 7.50 -11.12
N LEU A 305 1.32 7.30 -12.42
CA LEU A 305 2.54 7.58 -13.21
C LEU A 305 2.52 8.94 -13.92
N THR A 306 1.36 9.63 -13.96
CA THR A 306 1.15 10.73 -14.92
C THR A 306 0.29 11.90 -14.44
N GLY A 307 -0.72 11.65 -13.60
CA GLY A 307 -1.80 12.61 -13.33
C GLY A 307 -2.62 13.03 -14.56
N ASP A 308 -2.68 12.23 -15.63
CA ASP A 308 -3.35 12.61 -16.89
C ASP A 308 -4.26 11.53 -17.54
N PHE A 309 -4.63 10.46 -16.83
CA PHE A 309 -5.46 9.39 -17.41
C PHE A 309 -6.78 9.93 -18.01
N LYS A 310 -7.12 9.45 -19.22
CA LYS A 310 -8.41 9.66 -19.88
C LYS A 310 -9.00 8.30 -20.25
N PRO A 311 -10.32 8.10 -20.14
CA PRO A 311 -10.97 6.90 -20.66
C PRO A 311 -10.63 6.62 -22.14
N GLY A 312 -10.43 5.34 -22.44
CA GLY A 312 -9.84 4.88 -23.70
C GLY A 312 -8.31 4.73 -23.67
N ASP A 313 -7.61 5.26 -22.66
CA ASP A 313 -6.17 5.05 -22.52
C ASP A 313 -5.87 3.76 -21.74
N ARG A 314 -4.70 3.15 -21.94
CA ARG A 314 -4.37 1.86 -21.31
C ARG A 314 -4.03 2.08 -19.83
N TYR A 315 -4.57 1.25 -18.94
CA TYR A 315 -4.33 1.34 -17.49
C TYR A 315 -2.83 1.45 -17.13
N LEU A 316 -1.99 0.55 -17.67
CA LEU A 316 -0.54 0.52 -17.44
C LEU A 316 0.24 1.62 -18.17
N ASP A 317 -0.41 2.50 -18.94
CA ASP A 317 0.22 3.76 -19.38
C ASP A 317 0.14 4.86 -18.31
N HIS A 318 -0.73 4.72 -17.30
CA HIS A 318 -0.99 5.77 -16.33
C HIS A 318 -0.80 5.34 -14.87
N PHE A 319 -0.74 4.03 -14.60
CA PHE A 319 -0.76 3.49 -13.24
C PHE A 319 0.24 2.34 -13.02
N SER A 320 0.87 2.33 -11.84
CA SER A 320 1.48 1.13 -11.27
C SER A 320 0.41 0.36 -10.49
N HIS A 321 0.18 -0.92 -10.80
CA HIS A 321 -0.78 -1.75 -10.09
C HIS A 321 -0.11 -2.41 -8.88
N VAL A 322 -0.79 -2.45 -7.73
CA VAL A 322 -0.34 -3.27 -6.58
C VAL A 322 -0.85 -4.70 -6.76
N ILE A 323 0.03 -5.67 -6.53
CA ILE A 323 -0.22 -7.12 -6.60
C ILE A 323 0.17 -7.77 -5.25
N PRO A 324 -0.22 -9.03 -4.98
CA PRO A 324 0.32 -9.79 -3.85
C PRO A 324 1.86 -9.89 -3.90
N ASP A 325 2.48 -9.46 -2.81
CA ASP A 325 3.93 -9.26 -2.61
C ASP A 325 4.33 -9.77 -1.21
N GLU A 326 5.51 -9.44 -0.68
CA GLU A 326 5.91 -9.74 0.70
C GLU A 326 5.33 -8.79 1.76
N SER A 327 4.90 -7.57 1.39
CA SER A 327 4.33 -6.59 2.33
C SER A 327 3.06 -7.07 3.04
N GLY A 328 2.37 -8.07 2.47
CA GLY A 328 1.18 -8.68 3.04
C GLY A 328 -0.08 -7.82 2.88
N ILE A 329 -0.06 -6.80 2.01
CA ILE A 329 -1.23 -5.99 1.63
C ILE A 329 -2.39 -6.89 1.16
N TYR A 330 -2.12 -7.96 0.42
CA TYR A 330 -3.08 -9.01 0.08
C TYR A 330 -2.77 -10.30 0.84
N TYR A 331 -3.77 -11.16 1.07
CA TYR A 331 -3.54 -12.55 1.48
C TYR A 331 -2.83 -13.35 0.38
N ALA A 332 -2.17 -14.45 0.74
CA ALA A 332 -1.34 -15.22 -0.19
C ALA A 332 -2.13 -15.98 -1.28
N ASP A 333 -3.45 -16.13 -1.10
CA ASP A 333 -4.39 -16.64 -2.11
C ASP A 333 -4.94 -15.55 -3.04
N GLY A 334 -4.70 -14.27 -2.72
CA GLY A 334 -5.15 -13.09 -3.45
C GLY A 334 -6.28 -12.31 -2.80
N GLN A 335 -6.86 -12.78 -1.69
CA GLN A 335 -7.97 -12.09 -1.02
C GLN A 335 -7.59 -10.67 -0.55
N VAL A 336 -8.57 -9.76 -0.64
CA VAL A 336 -8.55 -8.42 -0.04
C VAL A 336 -8.42 -8.51 1.50
N ARG A 337 -7.39 -7.82 2.03
CA ARG A 337 -7.12 -7.73 3.48
C ARG A 337 -7.61 -6.42 4.10
N GLU A 338 -7.39 -5.30 3.41
CA GLU A 338 -7.69 -3.93 3.88
C GLU A 338 -8.16 -3.05 2.68
N GLU A 339 -7.81 -1.76 2.64
CA GLU A 339 -8.09 -0.89 1.48
C GLU A 339 -7.24 -1.27 0.26
N ASN A 340 -7.74 -2.27 -0.46
CA ASN A 340 -7.12 -2.82 -1.65
C ASN A 340 -7.97 -2.61 -2.92
N TYR A 341 -9.25 -2.33 -2.72
CA TYR A 341 -10.31 -2.35 -3.72
C TYR A 341 -10.35 -3.68 -4.52
N VAL A 342 -11.18 -3.75 -5.56
CA VAL A 342 -11.56 -5.04 -6.16
C VAL A 342 -10.70 -5.46 -7.35
N LEU A 343 -10.08 -4.54 -8.11
CA LEU A 343 -9.41 -4.86 -9.37
C LEU A 343 -8.31 -5.93 -9.22
N THR A 344 -7.45 -5.85 -8.20
CA THR A 344 -6.35 -6.81 -8.03
C THR A 344 -6.88 -8.23 -7.79
N SER A 345 -7.88 -8.38 -6.93
CA SER A 345 -8.55 -9.66 -6.72
C SER A 345 -9.22 -10.14 -8.02
N PHE A 346 -9.88 -9.25 -8.76
CA PHE A 346 -10.51 -9.56 -10.05
C PHE A 346 -9.51 -10.02 -11.12
N LEU A 347 -8.38 -9.32 -11.28
CA LEU A 347 -7.30 -9.69 -12.22
C LEU A 347 -6.63 -11.02 -11.85
N SER A 348 -6.70 -11.43 -10.58
CA SER A 348 -6.21 -12.74 -10.12
C SER A 348 -7.16 -13.90 -10.44
N SER A 349 -8.40 -13.61 -10.84
CA SER A 349 -9.50 -14.57 -10.94
C SER A 349 -9.56 -15.33 -12.26
N LYS A 350 -10.17 -16.53 -12.22
CA LYS A 350 -10.51 -17.29 -13.44
C LYS A 350 -11.56 -16.58 -14.31
N MET A 351 -12.45 -15.78 -13.72
CA MET A 351 -13.52 -15.10 -14.45
C MET A 351 -12.97 -13.98 -15.35
N HIS A 352 -12.04 -13.17 -14.84
CA HIS A 352 -11.33 -12.18 -15.66
C HIS A 352 -10.60 -12.84 -16.84
N HIS A 353 -9.86 -13.93 -16.59
CA HIS A 353 -9.15 -14.66 -17.64
C HIS A 353 -10.05 -15.44 -18.61
N ALA A 354 -11.32 -15.66 -18.25
CA ALA A 354 -12.36 -16.18 -19.16
C ALA A 354 -13.06 -15.06 -19.97
N GLY A 355 -12.68 -13.79 -19.79
CA GLY A 355 -13.22 -12.65 -20.53
C GLY A 355 -14.41 -11.94 -19.87
N VAL A 356 -14.77 -12.31 -18.63
CA VAL A 356 -15.80 -11.60 -17.85
C VAL A 356 -15.29 -10.21 -17.46
N ARG A 357 -16.19 -9.22 -17.41
CA ARG A 357 -15.92 -7.80 -17.11
C ARG A 357 -16.89 -7.29 -16.03
N CYS A 358 -16.58 -6.14 -15.44
CA CYS A 358 -17.42 -5.52 -14.41
C CYS A 358 -18.89 -5.33 -14.87
N MET A 359 -19.08 -4.87 -16.11
CA MET A 359 -20.40 -4.64 -16.72
C MET A 359 -21.15 -5.93 -17.10
N ASP A 360 -20.52 -7.10 -17.04
CA ASP A 360 -21.26 -8.37 -17.15
C ASP A 360 -22.02 -8.68 -15.83
N CYS A 361 -21.69 -8.00 -14.73
CA CYS A 361 -22.32 -8.16 -13.40
C CYS A 361 -23.03 -6.91 -12.87
N HIS A 362 -22.53 -5.71 -13.16
CA HIS A 362 -23.04 -4.42 -12.66
C HIS A 362 -23.64 -3.55 -13.77
N GLU A 363 -24.65 -2.75 -13.41
CA GLU A 363 -25.15 -1.63 -14.20
C GLU A 363 -24.29 -0.37 -13.87
N PRO A 364 -23.39 0.08 -14.77
CA PRO A 364 -22.38 1.08 -14.45
C PRO A 364 -22.93 2.46 -14.07
N HIS A 365 -24.12 2.86 -14.55
CA HIS A 365 -24.70 4.16 -14.22
C HIS A 365 -25.17 4.20 -12.75
N SER A 366 -25.80 3.11 -12.27
CA SER A 366 -26.35 3.03 -10.91
C SER A 366 -25.46 2.29 -9.89
N ALA A 367 -24.31 1.77 -10.33
CA ALA A 367 -23.40 0.85 -9.62
C ALA A 367 -24.01 -0.51 -9.14
N LYS A 368 -25.34 -0.66 -9.19
CA LYS A 368 -26.08 -1.84 -8.69
C LYS A 368 -25.86 -3.08 -9.54
N ILE A 369 -26.07 -4.26 -8.95
CA ILE A 369 -25.96 -5.55 -9.64
C ILE A 369 -27.13 -5.78 -10.61
N LEU A 370 -26.84 -6.42 -11.75
CA LEU A 370 -27.81 -6.65 -12.83
C LEU A 370 -28.93 -7.65 -12.49
N GLN A 371 -28.75 -8.49 -11.46
CA GLN A 371 -29.71 -9.48 -10.98
C GLN A 371 -29.51 -9.70 -9.47
N PRO A 372 -30.57 -9.98 -8.69
CA PRO A 372 -30.47 -10.18 -7.24
C PRO A 372 -29.93 -11.56 -6.85
N GLY A 373 -29.05 -11.60 -5.86
CA GLY A 373 -28.54 -12.84 -5.24
C GLY A 373 -27.97 -13.85 -6.25
N ASN A 374 -28.24 -15.14 -6.03
CA ASN A 374 -27.73 -16.23 -6.88
C ASN A 374 -28.12 -16.14 -8.36
N ALA A 375 -29.19 -15.42 -8.72
CA ALA A 375 -29.59 -15.25 -10.12
C ALA A 375 -28.48 -14.61 -10.96
N LEU A 376 -27.65 -13.74 -10.36
CA LEU A 376 -26.49 -13.13 -11.00
C LEU A 376 -25.46 -14.17 -11.46
N CYS A 377 -25.10 -15.10 -10.58
CA CYS A 377 -24.14 -16.17 -10.85
C CYS A 377 -24.71 -17.22 -11.82
N MET A 378 -25.98 -17.59 -11.65
CA MET A 378 -26.61 -18.64 -12.45
C MET A 378 -26.84 -18.27 -13.92
N ARG A 379 -26.72 -16.99 -14.30
CA ARG A 379 -26.64 -16.55 -15.71
C ARG A 379 -25.60 -17.34 -16.52
N CYS A 380 -24.45 -17.69 -15.91
CA CYS A 380 -23.40 -18.49 -16.56
C CYS A 380 -23.24 -19.90 -15.97
N HIS A 381 -23.61 -20.13 -14.71
CA HIS A 381 -23.41 -21.43 -14.03
C HIS A 381 -24.52 -22.46 -14.25
N THR A 382 -25.49 -22.20 -15.14
CA THR A 382 -26.47 -23.21 -15.62
C THR A 382 -25.86 -24.32 -16.49
N GLY A 383 -24.62 -24.15 -16.96
CA GLY A 383 -23.96 -25.08 -17.90
C GLY A 383 -24.22 -24.74 -19.38
N THR A 384 -24.73 -23.55 -19.67
CA THR A 384 -25.01 -23.03 -21.02
C THR A 384 -23.81 -22.31 -21.64
N TYR A 385 -22.86 -21.83 -20.83
CA TYR A 385 -21.68 -21.10 -21.28
C TYR A 385 -20.44 -22.01 -21.37
N PRO A 386 -19.70 -22.01 -22.50
CA PRO A 386 -18.42 -22.73 -22.61
C PRO A 386 -17.44 -22.36 -21.50
N ASN A 387 -16.71 -23.36 -20.99
CA ASN A 387 -15.74 -23.24 -19.89
C ASN A 387 -16.30 -22.78 -18.52
N SER A 388 -17.59 -22.49 -18.42
CA SER A 388 -18.27 -22.26 -17.13
C SER A 388 -18.59 -23.60 -16.45
N PRO A 389 -18.23 -23.83 -15.17
CA PRO A 389 -18.69 -25.00 -14.46
C PRO A 389 -20.20 -24.92 -14.25
N LYS A 390 -20.92 -25.99 -14.57
CA LYS A 390 -22.33 -26.16 -14.19
C LYS A 390 -22.41 -26.37 -12.68
N ILE A 391 -23.22 -25.57 -11.99
CA ILE A 391 -23.46 -25.65 -10.55
C ILE A 391 -24.91 -26.05 -10.32
N ASP A 392 -25.14 -26.99 -9.40
CA ASP A 392 -26.46 -27.30 -8.84
C ASP A 392 -26.51 -26.77 -7.40
N PRO A 393 -27.18 -25.63 -7.13
CA PRO A 393 -27.14 -25.01 -5.80
C PRO A 393 -27.59 -25.91 -4.63
N PRO A 394 -28.64 -26.76 -4.74
CA PRO A 394 -29.04 -27.68 -3.66
C PRO A 394 -27.91 -28.62 -3.22
N THR A 395 -27.23 -29.27 -4.16
CA THR A 395 -26.17 -30.23 -3.84
C THR A 395 -24.81 -29.58 -3.62
N HIS A 396 -24.59 -28.35 -4.11
CA HIS A 396 -23.32 -27.63 -3.97
C HIS A 396 -23.18 -26.84 -2.67
N THR A 397 -24.23 -26.14 -2.24
CA THR A 397 -24.12 -25.17 -1.11
C THR A 397 -24.17 -25.81 0.27
N HIS A 398 -24.76 -27.01 0.39
CA HIS A 398 -25.05 -27.70 1.66
C HIS A 398 -25.87 -26.87 2.68
N HIS A 399 -26.55 -25.82 2.22
CA HIS A 399 -27.35 -24.89 3.02
C HIS A 399 -28.78 -24.74 2.45
N LYS A 400 -29.67 -24.10 3.23
CA LYS A 400 -30.98 -23.67 2.71
C LYS A 400 -30.76 -22.53 1.71
N LEU A 401 -31.24 -22.71 0.47
CA LEU A 401 -31.01 -21.77 -0.65
C LEU A 401 -31.50 -20.35 -0.42
N ASN A 402 -32.49 -20.17 0.45
CA ASN A 402 -33.08 -18.88 0.84
C ASN A 402 -32.47 -18.29 2.13
N GLY A 403 -31.41 -18.89 2.67
CA GLY A 403 -30.62 -18.33 3.78
C GLY A 403 -29.27 -17.80 3.31
N GLU A 404 -28.54 -17.14 4.21
CA GLU A 404 -27.24 -16.50 3.92
C GLU A 404 -26.18 -17.49 3.42
N GLY A 405 -26.05 -18.67 4.04
CA GLY A 405 -25.14 -19.72 3.57
C GLY A 405 -25.54 -20.36 2.24
N GLY A 406 -26.76 -20.10 1.76
CA GLY A 406 -27.21 -20.47 0.42
C GLY A 406 -26.78 -19.49 -0.68
N GLN A 407 -26.25 -18.31 -0.34
CA GLN A 407 -25.85 -17.30 -1.33
C GLN A 407 -24.41 -17.54 -1.81
N CYS A 408 -24.23 -17.70 -3.12
CA CYS A 408 -22.94 -17.92 -3.77
C CYS A 408 -21.89 -16.86 -3.39
N VAL A 409 -22.32 -15.60 -3.30
CA VAL A 409 -21.45 -14.47 -2.94
C VAL A 409 -20.94 -14.51 -1.49
N ASN A 410 -21.67 -15.13 -0.56
CA ASN A 410 -21.21 -15.23 0.84
C ASN A 410 -20.08 -16.26 1.00
N CYS A 411 -20.03 -17.27 0.12
CA CYS A 411 -18.93 -18.25 0.08
C CYS A 411 -17.77 -17.79 -0.82
N HIS A 412 -18.07 -17.32 -2.03
CA HIS A 412 -17.05 -17.06 -3.06
C HIS A 412 -16.59 -15.60 -3.19
N MET A 413 -17.32 -14.66 -2.60
CA MET A 413 -16.95 -13.24 -2.53
C MET A 413 -16.92 -12.80 -1.05
N PRO A 414 -16.02 -13.39 -0.24
CA PRO A 414 -15.95 -13.13 1.19
C PRO A 414 -15.79 -11.63 1.47
N GLN A 415 -16.43 -11.18 2.54
CA GLN A 415 -16.60 -9.76 2.84
C GLN A 415 -15.63 -9.33 3.95
N THR A 416 -14.90 -8.25 3.71
CA THR A 416 -14.01 -7.59 4.67
C THR A 416 -14.51 -6.17 4.89
N THR A 417 -14.88 -5.82 6.12
CA THR A 417 -15.35 -4.47 6.45
C THR A 417 -14.18 -3.51 6.57
N TYR A 418 -14.26 -2.38 5.86
CA TYR A 418 -13.32 -1.28 5.92
C TYR A 418 -13.92 -0.08 6.66
N MET A 419 -13.09 0.82 7.21
CA MET A 419 -13.50 2.02 7.97
C MET A 419 -14.67 1.78 8.95
N GLN A 420 -14.65 0.66 9.70
CA GLN A 420 -15.71 0.24 10.65
C GLN A 420 -17.14 0.07 10.08
N ARG A 421 -17.42 0.39 8.81
CA ARG A 421 -18.79 0.47 8.25
C ARG A 421 -18.94 0.05 6.78
N ASP A 422 -17.87 -0.01 5.97
CA ASP A 422 -17.93 -0.29 4.52
C ASP A 422 -17.69 -1.78 4.20
N PRO A 423 -18.73 -2.57 3.84
CA PRO A 423 -18.63 -4.01 3.61
C PRO A 423 -18.10 -4.36 2.19
N ARG A 424 -16.79 -4.41 2.02
CA ARG A 424 -16.16 -4.72 0.71
C ARG A 424 -16.10 -6.22 0.44
N ARG A 425 -16.60 -6.67 -0.72
CA ARG A 425 -16.56 -8.07 -1.15
C ARG A 425 -15.38 -8.36 -2.08
N ASP A 426 -14.66 -9.44 -1.82
CA ASP A 426 -13.56 -9.90 -2.66
C ASP A 426 -14.05 -10.34 -4.06
N HIS A 427 -13.25 -10.06 -5.10
CA HIS A 427 -13.54 -10.39 -6.50
C HIS A 427 -12.56 -11.40 -7.12
N GLY A 428 -11.76 -12.09 -6.30
CA GLY A 428 -10.97 -13.26 -6.72
C GLY A 428 -11.84 -14.48 -7.05
N PHE A 429 -13.10 -14.48 -6.59
CA PHE A 429 -14.05 -15.60 -6.69
C PHE A 429 -13.44 -16.89 -6.12
N THR A 430 -12.78 -16.78 -4.97
CA THR A 430 -12.03 -17.87 -4.35
C THR A 430 -12.99 -18.99 -3.92
N ILE A 431 -12.48 -20.22 -3.84
CA ILE A 431 -13.26 -21.35 -3.33
C ILE A 431 -12.86 -21.52 -1.85
N PRO A 432 -13.80 -21.47 -0.88
CA PRO A 432 -13.48 -21.55 0.55
C PRO A 432 -12.48 -22.66 0.88
N ASP A 433 -11.49 -22.34 1.72
CA ASP A 433 -10.39 -23.25 2.04
C ASP A 433 -9.94 -23.10 3.51
N PRO A 434 -10.62 -23.75 4.47
CA PRO A 434 -10.27 -23.64 5.88
C PRO A 434 -8.89 -24.23 6.22
N LEU A 435 -8.32 -25.10 5.35
CA LEU A 435 -6.94 -25.55 5.52
C LEU A 435 -5.93 -24.38 5.40
N LEU A 436 -6.16 -23.46 4.47
CA LEU A 436 -5.34 -22.25 4.34
C LEU A 436 -5.47 -21.31 5.56
N THR A 437 -6.59 -21.36 6.28
CA THR A 437 -6.72 -20.70 7.58
C THR A 437 -5.84 -21.35 8.64
N LYS A 438 -5.83 -22.68 8.72
CA LYS A 438 -5.03 -23.44 9.70
C LYS A 438 -3.52 -23.33 9.45
N GLU A 439 -3.10 -23.39 8.19
CA GLU A 439 -1.68 -23.36 7.81
C GLU A 439 -1.10 -21.94 7.79
N HIS A 440 -1.89 -20.95 7.35
CA HIS A 440 -1.38 -19.65 6.92
C HIS A 440 -2.23 -18.44 7.37
N GLY A 441 -3.25 -18.64 8.22
CA GLY A 441 -4.09 -17.55 8.74
C GLY A 441 -4.99 -16.88 7.71
N ILE A 442 -5.12 -17.43 6.51
CA ILE A 442 -5.95 -16.88 5.42
C ILE A 442 -7.44 -17.11 5.76
N PRO A 443 -8.29 -16.08 5.90
CA PRO A 443 -9.68 -16.26 6.30
C PRO A 443 -10.49 -17.10 5.30
N ASN A 444 -11.26 -18.06 5.83
CA ASN A 444 -12.25 -18.82 5.06
C ASN A 444 -13.67 -18.29 5.29
N ALA A 445 -14.59 -18.55 4.36
CA ALA A 445 -15.97 -18.09 4.46
C ALA A 445 -16.79 -18.77 5.58
N CYS A 446 -16.46 -20.01 5.94
CA CYS A 446 -17.23 -20.80 6.91
C CYS A 446 -17.13 -20.19 8.32
N ASN A 447 -15.91 -19.95 8.83
CA ASN A 447 -15.71 -19.38 10.17
C ASN A 447 -16.06 -17.89 10.27
N ARG A 448 -16.30 -17.18 9.15
CA ARG A 448 -16.88 -15.81 9.17
C ARG A 448 -18.35 -15.80 9.58
N CYS A 449 -19.08 -16.92 9.38
CA CYS A 449 -20.47 -17.09 9.81
C CYS A 449 -20.58 -17.99 11.05
N HIS A 450 -19.76 -19.05 11.12
CA HIS A 450 -19.68 -19.99 12.23
C HIS A 450 -18.57 -19.58 13.21
N THR A 451 -18.77 -18.44 13.86
CA THR A 451 -17.83 -17.91 14.88
C THR A 451 -17.85 -18.73 16.19
N ASP A 452 -18.81 -19.65 16.32
CA ASP A 452 -18.97 -20.63 17.39
C ASP A 452 -18.27 -21.97 17.08
N LYS A 453 -17.47 -22.02 16.00
CA LYS A 453 -16.74 -23.20 15.53
C LYS A 453 -15.30 -22.84 15.19
N ASP A 454 -14.39 -23.76 15.49
CA ASP A 454 -13.00 -23.66 15.08
C ASP A 454 -12.79 -23.99 13.59
N THR A 455 -11.54 -23.88 13.14
CA THR A 455 -11.14 -24.19 11.77
C THR A 455 -11.16 -25.69 11.46
N ASP A 456 -10.96 -26.56 12.45
CA ASP A 456 -10.91 -28.02 12.24
C ASP A 456 -12.30 -28.62 12.00
N TRP A 457 -13.34 -28.07 12.63
CA TRP A 457 -14.73 -28.32 12.26
C TRP A 457 -15.00 -27.96 10.80
N ALA A 458 -14.50 -26.81 10.34
CA ALA A 458 -14.70 -26.35 8.96
C ALA A 458 -13.93 -27.23 7.95
N ILE A 459 -12.70 -27.66 8.28
CA ILE A 459 -11.93 -28.64 7.49
C ILE A 459 -12.70 -29.97 7.40
N ALA A 460 -13.14 -30.53 8.53
CA ALA A 460 -13.87 -31.80 8.55
C ALA A 460 -15.18 -31.77 7.74
N ALA A 461 -15.89 -30.63 7.72
CA ALA A 461 -17.07 -30.44 6.88
C ALA A 461 -16.71 -30.40 5.38
N VAL A 462 -15.68 -29.61 5.02
CA VAL A 462 -15.19 -29.46 3.64
C VAL A 462 -14.63 -30.77 3.07
N ASP A 463 -13.90 -31.54 3.87
CA ASP A 463 -13.36 -32.84 3.46
C ASP A 463 -14.47 -33.89 3.31
N LYS A 464 -15.52 -33.85 4.15
CA LYS A 464 -16.71 -34.70 4.01
C LYS A 464 -17.52 -34.41 2.74
N TRP A 465 -17.57 -33.15 2.30
CA TRP A 465 -18.35 -32.75 1.12
C TRP A 465 -17.56 -32.85 -0.20
N TYR A 466 -16.29 -32.44 -0.18
CA TYR A 466 -15.48 -32.27 -1.39
C TYR A 466 -14.26 -33.20 -1.43
N GLY A 467 -13.66 -33.50 -0.27
CA GLY A 467 -12.58 -34.47 -0.12
C GLY A 467 -11.39 -34.17 -1.04
N PRO A 468 -10.84 -35.17 -1.76
CA PRO A 468 -9.72 -34.97 -2.69
C PRO A 468 -9.91 -33.87 -3.74
N ARG A 469 -11.14 -33.43 -4.04
CA ARG A 469 -11.41 -32.28 -4.94
C ARG A 469 -10.91 -30.94 -4.39
N MET A 470 -10.51 -30.91 -3.11
CA MET A 470 -9.89 -29.75 -2.46
C MET A 470 -8.38 -29.66 -2.66
N ASP A 471 -7.71 -30.76 -3.07
CA ASP A 471 -6.36 -30.64 -3.62
C ASP A 471 -6.44 -30.07 -5.04
N ARG A 472 -5.72 -28.98 -5.28
CA ARG A 472 -5.92 -28.10 -6.43
C ARG A 472 -4.79 -27.08 -6.60
N PRO A 473 -4.47 -26.66 -7.85
CA PRO A 473 -3.42 -25.68 -8.11
C PRO A 473 -3.55 -24.36 -7.33
N THR A 474 -4.76 -23.88 -7.06
CA THR A 474 -4.97 -22.63 -6.32
C THR A 474 -4.62 -22.74 -4.82
N ARG A 475 -4.79 -23.93 -4.20
CA ARG A 475 -4.34 -24.21 -2.84
C ARG A 475 -2.82 -24.31 -2.79
N LYS A 476 -2.23 -25.15 -3.68
CA LYS A 476 -0.78 -25.31 -3.87
C LYS A 476 -0.07 -23.95 -4.04
N ARG A 477 -0.61 -23.08 -4.91
CA ARG A 477 -0.11 -21.71 -5.13
C ARG A 477 -0.18 -20.83 -3.89
N ALA A 478 -1.30 -20.82 -3.16
CA ALA A 478 -1.44 -20.02 -1.95
C ALA A 478 -0.46 -20.46 -0.85
N GLN A 479 -0.27 -21.78 -0.69
CA GLN A 479 0.74 -22.36 0.23
C GLN A 479 2.16 -21.98 -0.17
N TRP A 480 2.49 -22.02 -1.46
CA TRP A 480 3.79 -21.61 -1.98
C TRP A 480 4.10 -20.13 -1.75
N ILE A 481 3.14 -19.25 -2.01
CA ILE A 481 3.28 -17.81 -1.77
C ILE A 481 3.39 -17.50 -0.28
N ALA A 482 2.59 -18.16 0.58
CA ALA A 482 2.70 -18.02 2.02
C ALA A 482 4.07 -18.47 2.56
N LYS A 483 4.63 -19.58 2.03
CA LYS A 483 5.98 -20.06 2.36
C LYS A 483 7.08 -19.09 1.92
N ALA A 484 6.97 -18.51 0.72
CA ALA A 484 7.92 -17.52 0.22
C ALA A 484 7.99 -16.27 1.11
N ARG A 485 6.83 -15.73 1.48
CA ARG A 485 6.69 -14.54 2.35
C ARG A 485 7.38 -14.65 3.71
N VAL A 486 7.56 -15.86 4.24
CA VAL A 486 8.19 -16.10 5.55
C VAL A 486 9.61 -16.69 5.47
N GLY A 487 10.20 -16.70 4.26
CA GLY A 487 11.52 -17.27 4.02
C GLY A 487 11.60 -18.75 4.43
N ALA A 488 10.59 -19.55 4.05
CA ALA A 488 10.59 -20.98 4.34
C ALA A 488 11.51 -21.75 3.36
N PRO A 489 12.16 -22.85 3.81
CA PRO A 489 12.95 -23.71 2.92
C PRO A 489 12.18 -24.19 1.69
N GLY A 490 12.87 -24.28 0.56
CA GLY A 490 12.29 -24.69 -0.73
C GLY A 490 11.43 -23.63 -1.44
N SER A 491 11.28 -22.41 -0.89
CA SER A 491 10.45 -21.36 -1.51
C SER A 491 10.91 -20.97 -2.92
N GLN A 492 12.22 -20.90 -3.17
CA GLN A 492 12.78 -20.64 -4.50
C GLN A 492 12.25 -21.64 -5.56
N GLU A 493 12.41 -22.95 -5.32
CA GLU A 493 11.94 -23.98 -6.25
C GLU A 493 10.41 -23.98 -6.39
N ASN A 494 9.66 -23.76 -5.31
CA ASN A 494 8.21 -23.61 -5.36
C ASN A 494 7.78 -22.44 -6.28
N LEU A 495 8.48 -21.29 -6.23
CA LEU A 495 8.20 -20.13 -7.09
C LEU A 495 8.67 -20.35 -8.54
N LEU A 496 9.81 -21.04 -8.75
CA LEU A 496 10.27 -21.45 -10.08
C LEU A 496 9.29 -22.43 -10.73
N GLN A 497 8.83 -23.44 -10.00
CA GLN A 497 7.76 -24.34 -10.45
C GLN A 497 6.45 -23.59 -10.72
N LEU A 498 6.10 -22.58 -9.91
CA LEU A 498 4.94 -21.71 -10.17
C LEU A 498 5.10 -20.89 -11.46
N LEU A 499 6.27 -20.31 -11.74
CA LEU A 499 6.56 -19.64 -13.01
C LEU A 499 6.47 -20.59 -14.21
N ARG A 500 6.82 -21.87 -14.05
CA ARG A 500 6.68 -22.90 -15.08
C ARG A 500 5.22 -23.32 -15.31
N GLU A 501 4.49 -23.66 -14.24
CA GLU A 501 3.16 -24.30 -14.29
C GLU A 501 1.96 -23.34 -14.44
N GLU A 502 2.07 -22.10 -13.94
CA GLU A 502 0.96 -21.15 -13.92
C GLU A 502 0.57 -20.69 -15.34
N LYS A 503 -0.73 -20.59 -15.60
CA LYS A 503 -1.28 -20.18 -16.91
C LYS A 503 -1.63 -18.70 -16.97
N THR A 504 -1.76 -18.06 -15.82
CA THR A 504 -2.22 -16.68 -15.68
C THR A 504 -1.04 -15.72 -15.50
N PRO A 505 -0.87 -14.70 -16.37
CA PRO A 505 0.27 -13.77 -16.26
C PRO A 505 0.30 -12.96 -14.97
N PHE A 506 -0.86 -12.75 -14.33
CA PHE A 506 -0.96 -12.10 -13.02
C PHE A 506 -0.19 -12.88 -11.94
N TRP A 507 -0.45 -14.17 -11.81
CA TRP A 507 0.20 -15.00 -10.79
C TRP A 507 1.66 -15.32 -11.12
N LYS A 508 2.07 -15.24 -12.40
CA LYS A 508 3.50 -15.18 -12.76
C LYS A 508 4.19 -13.89 -12.33
N ALA A 509 3.50 -12.75 -12.37
CA ALA A 509 4.06 -11.49 -11.87
C ALA A 509 4.25 -11.55 -10.35
N VAL A 510 3.28 -12.08 -9.60
CA VAL A 510 3.39 -12.35 -8.16
C VAL A 510 4.59 -13.26 -7.85
N ALA A 511 4.75 -14.37 -8.60
CA ALA A 511 5.89 -15.27 -8.43
C ALA A 511 7.24 -14.63 -8.77
N THR A 512 7.26 -13.69 -9.71
CA THR A 512 8.45 -12.91 -10.11
C THR A 512 8.87 -11.91 -9.03
N GLU A 513 7.93 -11.15 -8.45
CA GLU A 513 8.21 -10.19 -7.38
C GLU A 513 8.82 -10.93 -6.16
N LEU A 514 8.17 -12.02 -5.74
CA LEU A 514 8.62 -12.85 -4.62
C LEU A 514 9.94 -13.61 -4.87
N LEU A 515 10.44 -13.66 -6.11
CA LEU A 515 11.76 -14.22 -6.43
C LEU A 515 12.92 -13.23 -6.24
N TYR A 516 12.64 -11.96 -5.94
CA TYR A 516 13.65 -10.90 -5.71
C TYR A 516 14.82 -11.33 -4.80
N PRO A 517 14.63 -12.01 -3.64
CA PRO A 517 15.74 -12.43 -2.77
C PRO A 517 16.71 -13.42 -3.43
N TRP A 518 16.22 -14.23 -4.38
CA TRP A 518 16.97 -15.29 -5.05
C TRP A 518 17.52 -14.89 -6.43
N THR A 519 17.45 -13.60 -6.79
CA THR A 519 17.96 -13.09 -8.08
C THR A 519 19.46 -13.28 -8.32
N ASN A 520 20.23 -13.66 -7.30
CA ASN A 520 21.64 -14.05 -7.44
C ASN A 520 21.82 -15.43 -8.09
N ASP A 521 20.78 -16.26 -8.08
CA ASP A 521 20.80 -17.61 -8.64
C ASP A 521 20.74 -17.55 -10.19
N PRO A 522 21.61 -18.29 -10.92
CA PRO A 522 21.60 -18.29 -12.37
C PRO A 522 20.32 -18.84 -13.01
N GLU A 523 19.66 -19.84 -12.42
CA GLU A 523 18.38 -20.35 -12.92
C GLU A 523 17.28 -19.29 -12.76
N VAL A 524 17.18 -18.67 -11.58
CA VAL A 524 16.24 -17.57 -11.33
C VAL A 524 16.49 -16.43 -12.33
N THR A 525 17.74 -16.00 -12.49
CA THR A 525 18.12 -14.95 -13.44
C THR A 525 17.69 -15.30 -14.87
N ASN A 526 17.95 -16.53 -15.33
CA ASN A 526 17.63 -16.95 -16.69
C ASN A 526 16.10 -17.07 -16.92
N GLN A 527 15.33 -17.56 -15.94
CA GLN A 527 13.87 -17.61 -15.99
C GLN A 527 13.27 -16.20 -16.04
N LEU A 528 13.78 -15.27 -15.22
CA LEU A 528 13.36 -13.88 -15.25
C LEU A 528 13.71 -13.20 -16.58
N LEU A 529 14.92 -13.38 -17.11
CA LEU A 529 15.29 -12.84 -18.43
C LEU A 529 14.32 -13.29 -19.55
N GLY A 530 13.80 -14.52 -19.51
CA GLY A 530 12.77 -15.00 -20.45
C GLY A 530 11.44 -14.24 -20.36
N ASN A 531 11.03 -13.85 -19.15
CA ASN A 531 9.79 -13.10 -18.91
C ASN A 531 9.82 -11.67 -19.47
N LEU A 532 11.00 -11.07 -19.70
CA LEU A 532 11.14 -9.73 -20.30
C LEU A 532 10.59 -9.65 -21.73
N SER A 533 10.45 -10.78 -22.45
CA SER A 533 9.82 -10.85 -23.77
C SER A 533 8.33 -11.25 -23.76
N HIS A 534 7.73 -11.44 -22.58
CA HIS A 534 6.36 -11.93 -22.47
C HIS A 534 5.30 -10.92 -22.95
N THR A 535 4.20 -11.37 -23.55
CA THR A 535 3.18 -10.50 -24.17
C THR A 535 2.45 -9.59 -23.16
N ASN A 536 2.17 -10.10 -21.95
CA ASN A 536 1.56 -9.33 -20.87
C ASN A 536 2.57 -8.33 -20.24
N ALA A 537 2.19 -7.04 -20.22
CA ALA A 537 3.04 -5.96 -19.77
C ALA A 537 3.21 -5.84 -18.23
N LEU A 538 2.27 -6.36 -17.43
CA LEU A 538 2.44 -6.39 -15.96
C LEU A 538 3.63 -7.31 -15.61
N LEU A 539 3.67 -8.50 -16.21
CA LEU A 539 4.80 -9.42 -16.03
C LEU A 539 6.12 -8.79 -16.49
N ARG A 540 6.20 -8.20 -17.71
CA ARG A 540 7.45 -7.55 -18.16
C ARG A 540 7.94 -6.46 -17.19
N GLY A 541 7.04 -5.62 -16.70
CA GLY A 541 7.38 -4.53 -15.77
C GLY A 541 7.86 -5.03 -14.41
N THR A 542 7.13 -5.96 -13.80
CA THR A 542 7.54 -6.63 -12.55
C THR A 542 8.86 -7.38 -12.72
N THR A 543 9.08 -8.08 -13.83
CA THR A 543 10.38 -8.70 -14.14
C THR A 543 11.50 -7.67 -14.27
N ALA A 544 11.26 -6.52 -14.92
CA ALA A 544 12.26 -5.47 -15.01
C ALA A 544 12.62 -4.89 -13.62
N ARG A 545 11.65 -4.73 -12.71
CA ARG A 545 11.88 -4.33 -11.32
C ARG A 545 12.67 -5.37 -10.52
N ALA A 546 12.32 -6.64 -10.65
CA ALA A 546 12.94 -7.74 -9.91
C ALA A 546 14.46 -7.85 -10.16
N LEU A 547 14.95 -7.43 -11.34
CA LEU A 547 16.37 -7.52 -11.72
C LEU A 547 17.28 -6.41 -11.17
N ASP A 548 16.76 -5.45 -10.39
CA ASP A 548 17.52 -4.35 -9.74
C ASP A 548 18.80 -4.81 -8.99
N PRO A 549 18.82 -5.90 -8.20
CA PRO A 549 20.01 -6.32 -7.46
C PRO A 549 21.20 -6.75 -8.33
N ILE A 550 20.93 -7.11 -9.59
CA ILE A 550 21.92 -7.68 -10.53
C ILE A 550 22.27 -6.68 -11.63
N ALA A 551 21.32 -5.86 -12.10
CA ALA A 551 21.59 -4.75 -13.01
C ALA A 551 22.63 -3.76 -12.42
N ARG A 552 22.52 -3.46 -11.12
CA ARG A 552 23.52 -2.65 -10.39
C ARG A 552 24.93 -3.24 -10.36
N ARG A 553 25.10 -4.53 -10.64
CA ARG A 553 26.42 -5.20 -10.73
C ARG A 553 27.04 -5.13 -12.13
N GLY A 554 26.31 -4.62 -13.12
CA GLY A 554 26.80 -4.46 -14.49
C GLY A 554 26.80 -5.76 -15.31
N ASP A 555 25.86 -6.69 -15.08
CA ASP A 555 25.68 -7.81 -16.00
C ASP A 555 25.18 -7.29 -17.36
N THR A 556 26.06 -7.30 -18.35
CA THR A 556 25.82 -6.76 -19.69
C THR A 556 24.65 -7.44 -20.42
N ARG A 557 24.27 -8.67 -20.04
CA ARG A 557 23.11 -9.38 -20.59
C ARG A 557 21.81 -8.79 -20.06
N ILE A 558 21.80 -8.41 -18.78
CA ILE A 558 20.66 -7.78 -18.11
C ILE A 558 20.50 -6.35 -18.63
N ASP A 559 21.58 -5.57 -18.70
CA ASP A 559 21.56 -4.22 -19.29
C ASP A 559 21.05 -4.25 -20.76
N ALA A 560 21.52 -5.20 -21.58
CA ALA A 560 21.07 -5.34 -22.97
C ALA A 560 19.63 -5.86 -23.11
N ALA A 561 19.07 -6.52 -22.09
CA ALA A 561 17.67 -6.96 -22.08
C ALA A 561 16.74 -5.84 -21.59
N LEU A 562 17.09 -5.15 -20.49
CA LEU A 562 16.38 -4.01 -19.95
C LEU A 562 16.42 -2.80 -20.89
N GLY A 563 17.52 -2.57 -21.59
CA GLY A 563 17.66 -1.49 -22.57
C GLY A 563 16.58 -1.52 -23.67
N LYS A 564 16.15 -2.72 -24.08
CA LYS A 564 15.04 -2.91 -25.05
C LYS A 564 13.69 -2.48 -24.48
N LEU A 565 13.52 -2.57 -23.15
CA LEU A 565 12.28 -2.19 -22.47
C LEU A 565 12.17 -0.68 -22.21
N LEU A 566 13.25 0.08 -22.37
CA LEU A 566 13.19 1.55 -22.38
C LEU A 566 12.34 2.09 -23.54
N ASP A 567 12.17 1.32 -24.62
CA ASP A 567 11.29 1.63 -25.75
C ASP A 567 9.99 0.83 -25.78
N ASP A 568 9.69 0.03 -24.75
CA ASP A 568 8.45 -0.75 -24.66
C ASP A 568 7.21 0.12 -24.95
N PRO A 569 6.21 -0.35 -25.70
CA PRO A 569 5.03 0.45 -25.98
C PRO A 569 4.29 0.93 -24.72
N VAL A 570 4.36 0.23 -23.58
CA VAL A 570 3.62 0.54 -22.33
C VAL A 570 4.45 1.37 -21.35
N ARG A 571 3.91 2.49 -20.85
CA ARG A 571 4.65 3.40 -19.94
C ARG A 571 5.18 2.70 -18.69
N LYS A 572 4.38 1.88 -17.99
CA LYS A 572 4.83 1.18 -16.77
C LYS A 572 6.09 0.37 -17.02
N VAL A 573 6.19 -0.35 -18.14
CA VAL A 573 7.36 -1.16 -18.48
C VAL A 573 8.60 -0.28 -18.74
N ARG A 574 8.44 0.86 -19.41
CA ARG A 574 9.52 1.86 -19.57
C ARG A 574 9.96 2.45 -18.23
N VAL A 575 9.01 2.81 -17.35
CA VAL A 575 9.28 3.34 -16.00
C VAL A 575 9.98 2.32 -15.13
N ASP A 576 9.61 1.04 -15.23
CA ASP A 576 10.24 -0.05 -14.49
C ASP A 576 11.68 -0.27 -14.95
N ALA A 577 11.91 -0.42 -16.26
CA ALA A 577 13.24 -0.57 -16.83
C ALA A 577 14.13 0.67 -16.57
N ALA A 578 13.56 1.87 -16.67
CA ALA A 578 14.26 3.12 -16.36
C ALA A 578 14.58 3.25 -14.87
N TRP A 579 13.72 2.78 -13.96
CA TRP A 579 14.03 2.71 -12.54
C TRP A 579 15.20 1.75 -12.30
N THR A 580 15.14 0.53 -12.83
CA THR A 580 16.19 -0.49 -12.68
C THR A 580 17.55 -0.02 -13.22
N LEU A 581 17.57 0.87 -14.21
CA LEU A 581 18.77 1.47 -14.82
C LEU A 581 18.94 2.98 -14.50
N ARG A 582 18.35 3.50 -13.40
CA ARG A 582 18.23 4.97 -13.15
C ARG A 582 19.54 5.72 -12.91
N ASP A 583 20.62 5.00 -12.63
CA ASP A 583 21.98 5.55 -12.52
C ASP A 583 22.52 5.99 -13.89
N ARG A 584 22.24 5.21 -14.95
CA ARG A 584 22.82 5.34 -16.30
C ARG A 584 21.84 5.78 -17.39
N VAL A 585 20.53 5.62 -17.20
CA VAL A 585 19.50 6.11 -18.15
C VAL A 585 19.56 7.63 -18.26
N SER A 586 19.43 8.14 -19.49
CA SER A 586 19.36 9.58 -19.77
C SER A 586 18.02 10.16 -19.30
N PRO A 587 18.01 11.23 -18.48
CA PRO A 587 16.80 11.96 -18.09
C PRO A 587 15.96 12.46 -19.28
N GLN A 588 16.61 12.75 -20.41
CA GLN A 588 15.98 13.24 -21.65
C GLN A 588 15.61 12.11 -22.64
N SER A 589 15.78 10.84 -22.23
CA SER A 589 15.17 9.72 -22.97
C SER A 589 13.70 9.60 -22.61
N LYS A 590 12.88 9.12 -23.54
CA LYS A 590 11.44 8.83 -23.34
C LYS A 590 11.14 8.06 -22.05
N ALA A 591 11.99 7.08 -21.69
CA ALA A 591 11.86 6.30 -20.46
C ALA A 591 12.30 7.09 -19.21
N GLY A 592 13.33 7.94 -19.33
CA GLY A 592 13.77 8.87 -18.28
C GLY A 592 12.74 9.96 -17.98
N GLU A 593 12.11 10.53 -19.02
CA GLU A 593 11.00 11.48 -18.88
C GLU A 593 9.78 10.85 -18.22
N ASP A 594 9.37 9.64 -18.68
CA ASP A 594 8.28 8.89 -18.07
C ASP A 594 8.56 8.54 -16.59
N LEU A 595 9.81 8.20 -16.24
CA LEU A 595 10.24 7.95 -14.86
C LEU A 595 10.21 9.22 -14.01
N LEU A 596 10.83 10.31 -14.48
CA LEU A 596 10.88 11.58 -13.75
C LEU A 596 9.48 12.18 -13.56
N ARG A 597 8.58 11.99 -14.53
CA ARG A 597 7.16 12.35 -14.40
C ARG A 597 6.48 11.57 -13.27
N ALA A 598 6.73 10.27 -13.18
CA ALA A 598 6.19 9.44 -12.10
C ALA A 598 6.77 9.83 -10.73
N LEU A 599 8.09 10.04 -10.61
CA LEU A 599 8.72 10.46 -9.35
C LEU A 599 8.23 11.83 -8.88
N THR A 600 8.16 12.82 -9.79
CA THR A 600 7.70 14.18 -9.48
C THR A 600 6.23 14.20 -9.06
N TYR A 601 5.36 13.41 -9.71
CA TYR A 601 3.94 13.42 -9.39
C TYR A 601 3.57 12.83 -8.02
N ASN A 602 4.42 11.96 -7.45
CA ASN A 602 4.17 11.30 -6.15
C ASN A 602 5.05 11.87 -5.01
N VAL A 603 5.81 12.93 -5.24
CA VAL A 603 6.74 13.51 -4.25
C VAL A 603 6.06 14.10 -3.00
N ASP A 604 4.73 14.27 -3.04
CA ASP A 604 3.87 14.64 -1.92
C ASP A 604 3.45 13.45 -1.03
N MET A 605 3.86 12.24 -1.40
CA MET A 605 3.78 11.01 -0.59
C MET A 605 5.15 10.65 -0.02
N PRO A 606 5.25 10.14 1.23
CA PRO A 606 6.54 9.77 1.83
C PRO A 606 7.33 8.76 0.99
N THR A 607 6.65 7.78 0.39
CA THR A 607 7.25 6.76 -0.49
C THR A 607 7.71 7.32 -1.84
N GLY A 608 7.04 8.34 -2.39
CA GLY A 608 7.48 9.00 -3.62
C GLY A 608 8.66 9.94 -3.39
N ALA A 609 8.65 10.68 -2.28
CA ALA A 609 9.83 11.43 -1.81
C ALA A 609 11.03 10.49 -1.58
N LEU A 610 10.84 9.37 -0.88
CA LEU A 610 11.87 8.33 -0.70
C LEU A 610 12.43 7.85 -2.05
N GLN A 611 11.58 7.52 -3.02
CA GLN A 611 12.01 7.08 -4.34
C GLN A 611 12.80 8.16 -5.10
N LYS A 612 12.41 9.44 -4.98
CA LYS A 612 13.15 10.57 -5.55
C LYS A 612 14.52 10.75 -4.86
N GLY A 613 14.61 10.51 -3.55
CA GLY A 613 15.88 10.47 -2.81
C GLY A 613 16.82 9.37 -3.28
N VAL A 614 16.32 8.13 -3.42
CA VAL A 614 17.07 6.99 -3.97
C VAL A 614 17.55 7.26 -5.40
N TYR A 615 16.70 7.85 -6.26
CA TYR A 615 17.08 8.23 -7.62
C TYR A 615 18.30 9.16 -7.64
N HIS A 616 18.33 10.21 -6.80
CA HIS A 616 19.46 11.13 -6.72
C HIS A 616 20.70 10.50 -6.04
N LEU A 617 20.52 9.61 -5.05
CA LEU A 617 21.61 8.90 -4.39
C LEU A 617 22.38 7.99 -5.35
N ASP A 618 21.65 7.19 -6.14
CA ASP A 618 22.25 6.29 -7.13
C ASP A 618 22.98 7.07 -8.25
N ARG A 619 22.48 8.26 -8.61
CA ARG A 619 23.11 9.20 -9.57
C ARG A 619 24.24 10.06 -9.00
N LYS A 620 24.62 9.89 -7.73
CA LYS A 620 25.68 10.64 -7.02
C LYS A 620 25.39 12.15 -6.88
N GLU A 621 24.14 12.48 -6.58
CA GLU A 621 23.66 13.85 -6.30
C GLU A 621 23.24 13.96 -4.82
N PRO A 622 24.18 13.90 -3.86
CA PRO A 622 23.88 13.64 -2.44
C PRO A 622 23.05 14.72 -1.75
N GLU A 623 23.23 16.00 -2.10
CA GLU A 623 22.49 17.12 -1.52
C GLU A 623 20.99 17.04 -1.88
N LYS A 624 20.70 16.63 -3.12
CA LYS A 624 19.32 16.38 -3.56
C LYS A 624 18.78 15.10 -2.93
N ALA A 625 19.59 14.06 -2.82
CA ALA A 625 19.20 12.82 -2.16
C ALA A 625 18.74 13.10 -0.72
N GLU A 626 19.59 13.74 0.09
CA GLU A 626 19.29 14.12 1.47
C GLU A 626 18.03 14.99 1.57
N HIS A 627 17.86 15.98 0.68
CA HIS A 627 16.65 16.80 0.65
C HIS A 627 15.37 15.94 0.57
N TYR A 628 15.33 14.94 -0.31
CA TYR A 628 14.15 14.10 -0.48
C TYR A 628 13.99 13.03 0.61
N PHE A 629 15.06 12.48 1.19
CA PHE A 629 14.96 11.63 2.38
C PHE A 629 14.39 12.43 3.58
N ARG A 630 14.86 13.66 3.80
CA ARG A 630 14.32 14.55 4.84
C ARG A 630 12.88 14.99 4.53
N LEU A 631 12.51 15.18 3.25
CA LEU A 631 11.12 15.41 2.85
C LEU A 631 10.24 14.19 3.14
N ALA A 632 10.69 12.97 2.86
CA ALA A 632 9.95 11.75 3.17
C ALA A 632 9.64 11.65 4.67
N ILE A 633 10.64 11.85 5.53
CA ILE A 633 10.47 11.88 7.00
C ILE A 633 9.53 13.02 7.42
N LYS A 634 9.61 14.21 6.80
CA LYS A 634 8.69 15.32 7.08
C LYS A 634 7.22 15.01 6.73
N LEU A 635 6.99 14.19 5.71
CA LEU A 635 5.65 13.79 5.25
C LEU A 635 5.03 12.66 6.11
N ASP A 636 5.86 11.84 6.77
CA ASP A 636 5.46 10.91 7.82
C ASP A 636 6.47 10.91 8.97
N ASN A 637 6.25 11.83 9.93
CA ASN A 637 7.19 12.10 11.02
C ASN A 637 7.32 10.93 12.01
N TYR A 638 6.43 9.94 11.97
CA TYR A 638 6.38 8.79 12.89
C TYR A 638 6.88 7.49 12.24
N SER A 639 7.30 7.54 10.97
CA SER A 639 7.88 6.39 10.29
C SER A 639 9.29 6.04 10.81
N ALA A 640 9.43 4.85 11.41
CA ALA A 640 10.73 4.24 11.65
C ALA A 640 11.42 3.76 10.34
N PRO A 641 10.72 3.12 9.38
CA PRO A 641 11.32 2.70 8.11
C PRO A 641 11.98 3.84 7.32
N LEU A 642 11.36 5.02 7.22
CA LEU A 642 11.95 6.15 6.47
C LEU A 642 13.26 6.66 7.09
N ARG A 643 13.43 6.51 8.41
CA ARG A 643 14.67 6.84 9.12
C ARG A 643 15.76 5.79 8.90
N HIS A 644 15.38 4.52 8.88
CA HIS A 644 16.28 3.42 8.48
C HIS A 644 16.80 3.60 7.05
N GLU A 645 15.93 3.93 6.08
CA GLU A 645 16.36 4.19 4.70
C GLU A 645 17.25 5.44 4.59
N PHE A 646 16.94 6.51 5.34
CA PHE A 646 17.80 7.69 5.39
C PHE A 646 19.15 7.40 6.04
N ALA A 647 19.21 6.53 7.06
CA ALA A 647 20.47 6.10 7.66
C ALA A 647 21.34 5.30 6.68
N ILE A 648 20.75 4.37 5.90
CA ILE A 648 21.46 3.67 4.83
C ILE A 648 22.03 4.68 3.82
N ALA A 649 21.23 5.68 3.42
CA ALA A 649 21.70 6.75 2.54
C ALA A 649 22.85 7.56 3.17
N LEU A 650 22.80 7.86 4.46
CA LEU A 650 23.85 8.59 5.18
C LEU A 650 25.17 7.79 5.23
N SER A 651 25.15 6.48 5.55
CA SER A 651 26.36 5.64 5.43
C SER A 651 26.86 5.57 3.96
N MET A 652 25.97 5.45 2.98
CA MET A 652 26.35 5.50 1.54
C MET A 652 26.92 6.86 1.10
N MET A 653 26.62 7.95 1.81
CA MET A 653 27.20 9.28 1.62
C MET A 653 28.44 9.54 2.51
N GLY A 654 28.96 8.52 3.22
CA GLY A 654 30.14 8.64 4.08
C GLY A 654 29.90 9.35 5.42
N ARG A 655 28.65 9.40 5.89
CA ARG A 655 28.21 10.10 7.13
C ARG A 655 27.65 9.11 8.19
N PRO A 656 28.41 8.08 8.60
CA PRO A 656 27.89 7.03 9.49
C PRO A 656 27.51 7.52 10.90
N ASN A 657 28.08 8.62 11.39
CA ASN A 657 27.67 9.25 12.66
C ASN A 657 26.22 9.78 12.60
N GLU A 658 25.80 10.36 11.47
CA GLU A 658 24.40 10.79 11.30
C GLU A 658 23.48 9.59 10.99
N ALA A 659 24.01 8.52 10.36
CA ALA A 659 23.28 7.27 10.21
C ALA A 659 22.96 6.62 11.57
N ILE A 660 23.91 6.65 12.52
CA ILE A 660 23.71 6.26 13.92
C ILE A 660 22.55 7.05 14.55
N ASP A 661 22.52 8.37 14.39
CA ASP A 661 21.45 9.20 14.95
C ASP A 661 20.09 8.84 14.33
N ALA A 662 20.01 8.70 13.00
CA ALA A 662 18.80 8.28 12.32
C ALA A 662 18.33 6.86 12.72
N LEU A 663 19.25 5.93 13.01
CA LEU A 663 18.94 4.58 13.48
C LEU A 663 18.48 4.56 14.95
N ASN A 664 19.08 5.38 15.81
CA ASN A 664 18.57 5.61 17.16
C ASN A 664 17.14 6.19 17.11
N ASP A 665 16.86 7.05 16.13
CA ASP A 665 15.54 7.64 15.91
C ASP A 665 14.52 6.63 15.37
N ALA A 666 14.95 5.67 14.55
CA ALA A 666 14.12 4.52 14.13
C ALA A 666 13.81 3.59 15.31
N ILE A 667 14.83 3.22 16.11
CA ILE A 667 14.70 2.37 17.31
C ILE A 667 13.83 3.04 18.39
N ARG A 668 13.80 4.38 18.44
CA ARG A 668 12.94 5.16 19.35
C ARG A 668 11.45 5.06 18.98
N LEU A 669 11.14 4.84 17.70
CA LEU A 669 9.77 4.70 17.18
C LEU A 669 9.31 3.23 17.16
N ASP A 670 10.20 2.31 16.75
CA ASP A 670 10.00 0.86 16.92
C ASP A 670 11.27 0.21 17.52
N PRO A 671 11.27 -0.08 18.84
CA PRO A 671 12.41 -0.69 19.51
C PRO A 671 12.54 -2.22 19.29
N ASN A 672 11.58 -2.84 18.58
CA ASN A 672 11.48 -4.29 18.42
C ASN A 672 11.85 -4.80 17.02
N GLU A 673 11.97 -3.94 16.02
CA GLU A 673 12.54 -4.33 14.73
C GLU A 673 14.05 -4.63 14.85
N ALA A 674 14.43 -5.88 14.54
CA ALA A 674 15.79 -6.39 14.65
C ALA A 674 16.76 -5.75 13.65
N GLU A 675 16.31 -5.41 12.45
CA GLU A 675 17.14 -4.84 11.39
C GLU A 675 17.73 -3.49 11.79
N TYR A 676 16.99 -2.65 12.53
CA TYR A 676 17.51 -1.35 12.98
C TYR A 676 18.68 -1.51 13.96
N HIS A 677 18.59 -2.46 14.91
CA HIS A 677 19.69 -2.79 15.83
C HIS A 677 20.88 -3.42 15.09
N TYR A 678 20.64 -4.23 14.06
CA TYR A 678 21.68 -4.79 13.20
C TYR A 678 22.43 -3.70 12.43
N LYS A 679 21.71 -2.76 11.79
CA LYS A 679 22.30 -1.63 11.04
C LYS A 679 23.05 -0.69 11.96
N LEU A 680 22.51 -0.41 13.15
CA LEU A 680 23.17 0.42 14.15
C LEU A 680 24.52 -0.20 14.57
N ALA A 681 24.59 -1.53 14.70
CA ALA A 681 25.86 -2.20 14.96
C ALA A 681 26.88 -2.09 13.82
N LEU A 682 26.43 -2.14 12.57
CA LEU A 682 27.30 -1.93 11.40
C LEU A 682 27.85 -0.49 11.40
N ALA A 683 27.01 0.52 11.65
CA ALA A 683 27.46 1.92 11.72
C ALA A 683 28.37 2.19 12.94
N TRP A 684 28.15 1.54 14.09
CA TRP A 684 29.12 1.54 15.20
C TRP A 684 30.46 0.92 14.78
N ASN A 685 30.45 -0.17 13.99
CA ASN A 685 31.66 -0.81 13.51
C ASN A 685 32.41 0.05 12.46
N GLU A 686 31.68 0.69 11.53
CA GLU A 686 32.19 1.66 10.56
C GLU A 686 32.85 2.87 11.25
N THR A 687 32.38 3.25 12.44
CA THR A 687 32.94 4.35 13.25
C THR A 687 33.94 3.89 14.32
N GLY A 688 34.32 2.61 14.34
CA GLY A 688 35.29 2.04 15.29
C GLY A 688 34.81 1.87 16.74
N GLN A 689 33.51 2.08 17.01
CA GLN A 689 32.87 1.97 18.33
C GLN A 689 32.51 0.51 18.65
N THR A 690 33.55 -0.33 18.69
CA THR A 690 33.46 -1.80 18.86
C THR A 690 32.83 -2.22 20.18
N ASP A 691 32.87 -1.36 21.20
CA ASP A 691 32.18 -1.50 22.48
C ASP A 691 30.64 -1.56 22.32
N LYS A 692 30.09 -0.88 21.32
CA LYS A 692 28.66 -0.79 21.03
C LYS A 692 28.19 -1.80 19.97
N THR A 693 29.07 -2.18 19.04
CA THR A 693 28.78 -3.15 17.97
C THR A 693 28.21 -4.47 18.51
N ALA A 694 28.90 -5.12 19.45
CA ALA A 694 28.45 -6.43 19.95
C ALA A 694 27.14 -6.37 20.76
N PRO A 695 26.90 -5.41 21.68
CA PRO A 695 25.59 -5.23 22.31
C PRO A 695 24.43 -5.01 21.32
N SER A 696 24.61 -4.17 20.30
CA SER A 696 23.57 -3.94 19.28
C SER A 696 23.27 -5.20 18.47
N LEU A 697 24.29 -6.00 18.12
CA LEU A 697 24.09 -7.31 17.46
C LEU A 697 23.39 -8.33 18.37
N VAL A 698 23.72 -8.36 19.67
CA VAL A 698 23.00 -9.19 20.66
C VAL A 698 21.52 -8.82 20.71
N LYS A 699 21.18 -7.53 20.71
CA LYS A 699 19.78 -7.08 20.69
C LYS A 699 19.07 -7.45 19.38
N ALA A 700 19.73 -7.32 18.23
CA ALA A 700 19.19 -7.76 16.94
C ALA A 700 18.84 -9.26 16.92
N VAL A 701 19.75 -10.14 17.38
CA VAL A 701 19.48 -11.60 17.38
C VAL A 701 18.56 -12.05 18.52
N GLN A 702 18.37 -11.25 19.57
CA GLN A 702 17.32 -11.47 20.56
C GLN A 702 15.92 -11.17 20.01
N LEU A 703 15.80 -10.11 19.20
CA LEU A 703 14.54 -9.73 18.55
C LEU A 703 14.19 -10.67 17.39
N ASN A 704 15.16 -11.00 16.54
CA ASN A 704 15.01 -11.98 15.47
C ASN A 704 16.09 -13.09 15.56
N PRO A 705 15.79 -14.21 16.26
CA PRO A 705 16.69 -15.36 16.32
C PRO A 705 16.96 -16.07 14.99
N ARG A 706 16.23 -15.73 13.91
CA ARG A 706 16.46 -16.18 12.52
C ARG A 706 17.25 -15.16 11.67
N HIS A 707 17.82 -14.10 12.26
CA HIS A 707 18.66 -13.14 11.53
C HIS A 707 20.10 -13.68 11.37
N SER A 708 20.35 -14.48 10.34
CA SER A 708 21.66 -15.14 10.15
C SER A 708 22.81 -14.13 9.98
N ARG A 709 22.61 -13.03 9.24
CA ARG A 709 23.67 -12.02 9.05
C ARG A 709 23.98 -11.25 10.34
N ALA A 710 23.01 -11.05 11.24
CA ALA A 710 23.29 -10.52 12.57
C ALA A 710 24.06 -11.54 13.45
N TRP A 711 23.72 -12.84 13.41
CA TRP A 711 24.50 -13.89 14.09
C TRP A 711 25.94 -14.01 13.56
N TYR A 712 26.13 -13.93 12.24
CA TYR A 712 27.45 -13.95 11.60
C TYR A 712 28.33 -12.78 12.06
N ASN A 713 27.81 -11.55 11.99
CA ASN A 713 28.54 -10.37 12.44
C ASN A 713 28.75 -10.37 13.96
N LEU A 714 27.83 -10.94 14.76
CA LEU A 714 28.04 -11.14 16.19
C LEU A 714 29.21 -12.09 16.47
N GLY A 715 29.40 -13.10 15.60
CA GLY A 715 30.60 -13.94 15.59
C GLY A 715 31.87 -13.12 15.39
N LEU A 716 31.95 -12.36 14.30
CA LEU A 716 33.13 -11.54 13.98
C LEU A 716 33.44 -10.52 15.09
N ALA A 717 32.43 -9.78 15.57
CA ALA A 717 32.58 -8.78 16.62
C ALA A 717 33.05 -9.40 17.96
N ARG A 718 32.52 -10.58 18.35
CA ARG A 718 33.00 -11.30 19.54
C ARG A 718 34.43 -11.79 19.40
N ASN A 719 34.84 -12.25 18.21
CA ASN A 719 36.21 -12.67 17.99
C ASN A 719 37.18 -11.47 18.11
N GLN A 720 36.82 -10.32 17.53
CA GLN A 720 37.57 -9.07 17.67
C GLN A 720 37.62 -8.57 19.12
N ALA A 721 36.56 -8.78 19.91
CA ALA A 721 36.50 -8.50 21.34
C ALA A 721 37.18 -9.56 22.24
N GLY A 722 37.96 -10.49 21.67
CA GLY A 722 38.70 -11.50 22.44
C GLY A 722 37.84 -12.64 23.02
N GLN A 723 36.65 -12.89 22.47
CA GLN A 723 35.69 -13.90 22.95
C GLN A 723 35.47 -15.02 21.90
N PRO A 724 36.52 -15.78 21.48
CA PRO A 724 36.46 -16.65 20.31
C PRO A 724 35.50 -17.85 20.46
N GLU A 725 35.34 -18.43 21.65
CA GLU A 725 34.32 -19.48 21.88
C GLU A 725 32.89 -18.94 21.71
N ALA A 726 32.63 -17.74 22.21
CA ALA A 726 31.34 -17.06 22.04
C ALA A 726 31.10 -16.60 20.60
N ALA A 727 32.17 -16.43 19.81
CA ALA A 727 32.12 -16.20 18.36
C ALA A 727 31.79 -17.48 17.58
N ILE A 728 32.46 -18.60 17.89
CA ILE A 728 32.17 -19.93 17.32
C ILE A 728 30.71 -20.31 17.55
N ALA A 729 30.19 -20.11 18.77
CA ALA A 729 28.79 -20.36 19.09
C ALA A 729 27.81 -19.48 18.27
N ALA A 730 28.15 -18.22 18.01
CA ALA A 730 27.34 -17.33 17.17
C ALA A 730 27.37 -17.75 15.69
N LEU A 731 28.52 -18.19 15.17
CA LEU A 731 28.67 -18.68 13.80
C LEU A 731 27.98 -20.03 13.58
N LEU A 732 28.04 -20.95 14.56
CA LEU A 732 27.21 -22.17 14.57
C LEU A 732 25.71 -21.82 14.55
N LYS A 733 25.30 -20.78 15.28
CA LYS A 733 23.91 -20.34 15.26
C LYS A 733 23.52 -19.71 13.93
N ALA A 734 24.40 -18.93 13.29
CA ALA A 734 24.21 -18.41 11.94
C ALA A 734 24.04 -19.55 10.91
N GLU A 735 24.91 -20.57 10.93
CA GLU A 735 24.83 -21.73 10.01
C GLU A 735 23.56 -22.57 10.27
N SER A 736 23.11 -22.69 11.52
CA SER A 736 21.84 -23.39 11.84
C SER A 736 20.60 -22.70 11.25
N VAL A 737 20.73 -21.41 10.87
CA VAL A 737 19.64 -20.57 10.35
C VAL A 737 19.75 -20.40 8.84
N GLU A 738 20.96 -20.20 8.32
CA GLU A 738 21.28 -20.16 6.88
C GLU A 738 22.35 -21.22 6.57
N GLN A 739 21.93 -22.32 5.96
CA GLN A 739 22.76 -23.49 5.72
C GLN A 739 23.52 -23.43 4.39
N ASN A 740 23.25 -22.41 3.56
CA ASN A 740 23.78 -22.25 2.20
C ASN A 740 24.74 -21.05 2.02
N ASP A 741 25.11 -20.33 3.08
CA ASP A 741 26.16 -19.30 3.03
C ASP A 741 27.52 -19.91 3.43
N PRO A 742 28.44 -20.18 2.49
CA PRO A 742 29.74 -20.79 2.78
C PRO A 742 30.70 -19.87 3.57
N SER A 743 30.42 -18.56 3.63
CA SER A 743 31.24 -17.61 4.39
C SER A 743 31.12 -17.81 5.90
N ILE A 744 30.01 -18.39 6.38
CA ILE A 744 29.75 -18.66 7.80
C ILE A 744 30.67 -19.77 8.35
N PRO A 745 30.67 -21.02 7.82
CA PRO A 745 31.57 -22.06 8.29
C PRO A 745 33.04 -21.73 7.96
N TYR A 746 33.33 -21.00 6.87
CA TYR A 746 34.67 -20.50 6.61
C TYR A 746 35.17 -19.53 7.71
N ALA A 747 34.36 -18.55 8.13
CA ALA A 747 34.73 -17.67 9.23
C ALA A 747 35.01 -18.47 10.52
N ARG A 748 34.19 -19.49 10.81
CA ARG A 748 34.43 -20.42 11.94
C ARG A 748 35.77 -21.14 11.81
N ALA A 749 36.13 -21.61 10.61
CA ALA A 749 37.42 -22.27 10.34
C ALA A 749 38.62 -21.37 10.70
N THR A 750 38.59 -20.09 10.30
CA THR A 750 39.68 -19.15 10.61
C THR A 750 39.87 -18.93 12.12
N ILE A 751 38.77 -18.85 12.89
CA ILE A 751 38.81 -18.68 14.35
C ILE A 751 39.35 -19.95 15.03
N LEU A 752 38.90 -21.13 14.59
CA LEU A 752 39.37 -22.42 15.11
C LEU A 752 40.87 -22.64 14.84
N ALA A 753 41.38 -22.25 13.67
CA ALA A 753 42.82 -22.33 13.38
C ALA A 753 43.65 -21.40 14.28
N ASN A 754 43.16 -20.19 14.56
CA ASN A 754 43.80 -19.26 15.50
C ASN A 754 43.83 -19.83 16.94
N LEU A 755 42.78 -20.56 17.34
CA LEU A 755 42.74 -21.34 18.59
C LEU A 755 43.57 -22.64 18.57
N ARG A 756 44.26 -22.96 17.47
CA ARG A 756 44.97 -24.23 17.22
C ARG A 756 44.07 -25.47 17.24
N ARG A 757 42.75 -25.31 17.12
CA ARG A 757 41.74 -26.38 16.98
C ARG A 757 41.70 -26.88 15.53
N ILE A 758 42.84 -27.35 15.02
CA ILE A 758 43.08 -27.62 13.60
C ILE A 758 42.10 -28.65 12.97
N PRO A 759 41.73 -29.78 13.62
CA PRO A 759 40.79 -30.72 13.02
C PRO A 759 39.41 -30.11 12.76
N GLU A 760 38.88 -29.38 13.72
CA GLU A 760 37.58 -28.68 13.61
C GLU A 760 37.65 -27.52 12.60
N ALA A 761 38.82 -26.88 12.47
CA ALA A 761 39.05 -25.85 11.47
C ALA A 761 39.02 -26.42 10.04
N ILE A 762 39.62 -27.60 9.83
CA ILE A 762 39.57 -28.34 8.56
C ILE A 762 38.13 -28.77 8.25
N GLU A 763 37.40 -29.33 9.23
CA GLU A 763 35.99 -29.71 9.07
C GLU A 763 35.12 -28.51 8.67
N ALA A 764 35.29 -27.36 9.33
CA ALA A 764 34.55 -26.14 9.00
C ALA A 764 34.91 -25.58 7.61
N ALA A 765 36.15 -25.68 7.17
CA ALA A 765 36.54 -25.29 5.80
C ALA A 765 36.00 -26.28 4.75
N GLN A 766 36.02 -27.59 5.02
CA GLN A 766 35.39 -28.61 4.18
C GLN A 766 33.88 -28.40 4.08
N ARG A 767 33.22 -28.01 5.17
CA ARG A 767 31.79 -27.66 5.19
C ARG A 767 31.46 -26.46 4.30
N ALA A 768 32.33 -25.45 4.23
CA ALA A 768 32.19 -24.36 3.25
C ALA A 768 32.27 -24.87 1.80
N LEU A 769 33.12 -25.86 1.51
CA LEU A 769 33.24 -26.48 0.18
C LEU A 769 32.10 -27.45 -0.15
N GLN A 770 31.46 -28.08 0.84
CA GLN A 770 30.22 -28.84 0.63
C GLN A 770 29.06 -27.94 0.18
N ILE A 771 29.02 -26.70 0.69
CA ILE A 771 28.04 -25.68 0.29
C ILE A 771 28.38 -25.11 -1.10
N GLN A 772 29.64 -24.72 -1.32
CA GLN A 772 30.12 -24.20 -2.60
C GLN A 772 31.52 -24.78 -2.91
N PRO A 773 31.63 -25.81 -3.77
CA PRO A 773 32.91 -26.46 -4.07
C PRO A 773 33.99 -25.53 -4.66
N GLY A 774 33.56 -24.42 -5.29
CA GLY A 774 34.45 -23.37 -5.80
C GLY A 774 34.74 -22.23 -4.82
N TYR A 775 34.48 -22.36 -3.51
CA TYR A 775 34.70 -21.29 -2.54
C TYR A 775 36.20 -21.10 -2.24
N GLY A 776 36.87 -20.31 -3.09
CA GLY A 776 38.33 -20.19 -3.15
C GLY A 776 39.04 -19.87 -1.83
N ALA A 777 38.41 -19.12 -0.93
CA ALA A 777 38.98 -18.81 0.38
C ALA A 777 39.12 -20.06 1.29
N ALA A 778 38.22 -21.03 1.18
CA ALA A 778 38.33 -22.31 1.90
C ALA A 778 39.33 -23.27 1.22
N LEU A 779 39.42 -23.27 -0.13
CA LEU A 779 40.46 -23.99 -0.86
C LEU A 779 41.87 -23.52 -0.46
N GLN A 780 42.11 -22.21 -0.48
CA GLN A 780 43.38 -21.60 -0.06
C GLN A 780 43.71 -21.81 1.43
N PHE A 781 42.70 -22.07 2.25
CA PHE A 781 42.87 -22.39 3.67
C PHE A 781 43.26 -23.85 3.89
N LEU A 782 42.60 -24.80 3.22
CA LEU A 782 42.95 -26.23 3.29
C LEU A 782 44.35 -26.52 2.73
N GLN A 783 44.76 -25.82 1.68
CA GLN A 783 46.11 -25.92 1.10
C GLN A 783 47.24 -25.63 2.12
N GLN A 784 46.98 -24.81 3.14
CA GLN A 784 47.95 -24.52 4.22
C GLN A 784 48.20 -25.73 5.15
N PHE A 785 47.31 -26.73 5.10
CA PHE A 785 47.41 -27.99 5.84
C PHE A 785 47.72 -29.19 4.92
N GLY A 786 47.98 -28.96 3.62
CA GLY A 786 48.25 -30.01 2.63
C GLY A 786 47.02 -30.77 2.16
N LEU A 787 45.85 -30.13 2.16
CA LEU A 787 44.53 -30.68 1.79
C LEU A 787 43.88 -29.90 0.63
#